data_AF-A0A6P4BY93-F1
#
_entry.id   AF-A0A6P4BY93-F1
#
_cell.length_a   1.000
_cell.length_b   1.000
_cell.length_c   1.000
_cell.angle_alpha   90.00
_cell.angle_beta   90.00
_cell.angle_gamma   90.00
#
_symmetry.space_group_name_H-M   'P 1'
#
loop_
_entity.id
_entity.type
_entity.pdbx_description
1 polymer ?
#
loop_
_entity_poly.entity_id
_entity_poly.type
_entity_poly.pdbx_seq_one_letter_code
_entity_poly.pdbx_strand_id
1 'polypeptide(L)'
;MAPRLDFPNWWSKDTHDKGTTTTPVVVKIENPTFSVVEINGADAAFRPVEKSRGKNAKQVTWVLLLKAHRAVGCIAWLASVMWTLLGAIKKRIVHGQGVAMEGESDKLERGKLLFRVIRVFLVVSLAVLAFEIVAYLQGWQFRNPNLHILPNALDFEGLLHMAYVGWLRFRVEYIAPPVQVLSKFCVVLFLIQSLDRMVLCMGCFWIRYKKVKPRFAGDPFKVDDIEGSASHYPMVLIQIPMCNEREVYEQSISAVCQIDWPRDFLLIQVLDDSDDESIQCLIKTEVSKWSRKGVNIIYRHRLNRTGYKAGNLKSAMSCDYVKGYEFVAIFDADFQPNPDFLKQTVPHFKDNPELGLVQARWSFVNKDENLLTRLQNINLCFHFEVEQQVNGLFLNFFGFNGTAGVWRIKALEESGGWLERTTVEDMDIAVRAHLNGWKFIFLNDVKVLCEVPESYEAYRKQQHRWHSGPMQLFRLCLPAIVRSKVSTWKKANLILLFFLLRKLILPLYSFTLFCIILPLTMFVPEAELPLWVICYVPVFMSFLNILPAPKSFPFIVPYLLFENTMSVTKFNAMVSGLFQLESSYEWIVTKKAGRSSDSDLLAAEQREAKSIEHQKIHKGASESELVELHHFKEQKESAPTPIKKANKIYKKELTLAFLLLTASVRSLLSAQGVHFYFLLFQGVTFLLVGLDLIGEQMS
;
A
#
# COMPACT_ATOMS: atom_id res chain seq x y z
N MET A 1 13.48 38.56 36.60
CA MET A 1 12.77 37.63 37.50
C MET A 1 12.09 36.60 36.61
N ALA A 2 12.55 35.35 36.61
CA ALA A 2 12.02 34.31 35.71
C ALA A 2 10.59 33.90 36.13
N PRO A 3 9.62 33.75 35.20
CA PRO A 3 8.31 33.25 35.56
C PRO A 3 8.33 31.72 35.65
N ARG A 4 7.88 31.19 36.79
CA ARG A 4 7.63 29.77 37.03
C ARG A 4 6.42 29.31 36.21
N LEU A 5 6.55 28.15 35.57
CA LEU A 5 5.45 27.42 34.94
C LEU A 5 4.68 26.64 36.01
N ASP A 6 3.56 27.19 36.49
CA ASP A 6 2.63 26.50 37.39
C ASP A 6 1.60 25.70 36.58
N PHE A 7 1.72 24.37 36.61
CA PHE A 7 0.88 23.40 35.88
C PHE A 7 -0.39 22.83 36.56
N PRO A 8 -0.84 23.17 37.80
CA PRO A 8 -1.92 22.40 38.43
C PRO A 8 -3.34 23.03 38.41
N ASN A 9 -3.65 24.02 37.58
CA ASN A 9 -5.00 24.64 37.57
C ASN A 9 -5.94 24.19 36.43
N TRP A 10 -5.60 23.16 35.66
CA TRP A 10 -6.45 22.70 34.54
C TRP A 10 -7.73 21.98 35.01
N TRP A 11 -7.78 21.43 36.24
CA TRP A 11 -8.82 20.44 36.62
C TRP A 11 -9.93 20.92 37.58
N SER A 12 -10.11 22.22 37.81
CA SER A 12 -11.18 22.69 38.71
C SER A 12 -11.87 23.96 38.23
N LYS A 13 -13.20 23.87 38.06
CA LYS A 13 -14.23 24.84 37.61
C LYS A 13 -14.61 24.60 36.13
N ASP A 14 -15.83 24.22 35.76
CA ASP A 14 -17.16 24.47 36.33
C ASP A 14 -18.08 23.26 36.16
N THR A 15 -19.00 23.04 37.12
CA THR A 15 -20.35 22.49 36.86
C THR A 15 -21.18 22.61 38.13
N HIS A 16 -22.04 23.62 38.19
CA HIS A 16 -23.24 23.62 39.03
C HIS A 16 -24.48 23.79 38.14
N ASP A 17 -25.40 22.86 38.33
CA ASP A 17 -26.84 22.86 38.11
C ASP A 17 -27.45 23.12 36.72
N LYS A 18 -28.05 22.05 36.18
CA LYS A 18 -29.51 21.91 36.05
C LYS A 18 -29.88 20.45 35.81
N GLY A 19 -30.72 19.89 36.68
CA GLY A 19 -31.14 18.49 36.64
C GLY A 19 -32.21 18.22 35.60
N THR A 20 -32.24 16.99 35.07
CA THR A 20 -33.44 16.13 34.97
C THR A 20 -33.07 14.74 34.44
N THR A 21 -33.53 13.72 35.17
CA THR A 21 -33.90 12.35 34.77
C THR A 21 -33.07 11.60 33.71
N THR A 22 -32.30 10.61 34.17
CA THR A 22 -32.13 9.32 33.45
C THR A 22 -31.88 8.19 34.46
N THR A 23 -32.78 7.21 34.45
CA THR A 23 -32.71 5.94 35.20
C THR A 23 -31.55 5.07 34.72
N PRO A 24 -30.69 4.51 35.60
CA PRO A 24 -29.69 3.54 35.19
C PRO A 24 -30.27 2.12 35.20
N VAL A 25 -30.23 1.47 34.04
CA VAL A 25 -30.49 0.04 33.87
C VAL A 25 -29.37 -0.76 34.54
N VAL A 26 -29.74 -1.60 35.50
CA VAL A 26 -28.84 -2.52 36.20
C VAL A 26 -28.62 -3.75 35.32
N VAL A 27 -27.42 -3.95 34.80
CA VAL A 27 -26.98 -5.24 34.24
C VAL A 27 -26.34 -6.04 35.37
N LYS A 28 -27.05 -7.08 35.85
CA LYS A 28 -26.46 -8.11 36.72
C LYS A 28 -25.53 -8.99 35.88
N ILE A 29 -24.28 -9.10 36.31
CA ILE A 29 -23.41 -10.20 35.90
C ILE A 29 -23.44 -11.21 37.05
N GLU A 30 -23.99 -12.40 36.77
CA GLU A 30 -23.90 -13.56 37.64
C GLU A 30 -22.48 -14.13 37.62
N ASN A 31 -21.91 -14.35 38.79
CA ASN A 31 -20.75 -15.24 38.99
C ASN A 31 -21.19 -16.33 39.98
N PRO A 32 -20.96 -17.62 39.69
CA PRO A 32 -21.21 -18.67 40.65
C PRO A 32 -19.96 -18.94 41.50
N THR A 33 -20.15 -19.01 42.84
CA THR A 33 -19.68 -20.04 43.79
C THR A 33 -18.18 -20.41 43.84
N PHE A 34 -17.48 -20.65 44.96
CA PHE A 34 -17.68 -20.70 46.43
C PHE A 34 -16.23 -20.65 47.01
N SER A 35 -15.97 -20.17 48.23
CA SER A 35 -16.09 -20.96 49.46
C SER A 35 -16.02 -20.07 50.70
N VAL A 36 -16.94 -20.35 51.61
CA VAL A 36 -17.08 -19.73 52.93
C VAL A 36 -16.43 -20.68 53.94
N VAL A 37 -15.65 -20.12 54.87
CA VAL A 37 -15.36 -20.73 56.17
C VAL A 37 -16.06 -19.87 57.21
N GLU A 38 -17.09 -20.43 57.83
CA GLU A 38 -17.80 -19.88 58.98
C GLU A 38 -16.99 -20.11 60.27
N ILE A 39 -16.94 -19.09 61.13
CA ILE A 39 -16.74 -19.27 62.57
C ILE A 39 -17.84 -18.47 63.26
N ASN A 40 -18.68 -19.21 63.99
CA ASN A 40 -19.77 -18.69 64.83
C ASN A 40 -19.25 -18.13 66.16
N GLY A 41 -19.95 -17.10 66.65
CA GLY A 41 -19.87 -16.59 68.03
C GLY A 41 -21.08 -15.72 68.34
N ALA A 42 -21.78 -16.03 69.44
CA ALA A 42 -23.19 -15.75 69.72
C ALA A 42 -23.52 -14.39 70.39
N ASP A 43 -24.79 -13.99 70.18
CA ASP A 43 -25.73 -13.21 71.01
C ASP A 43 -25.30 -11.95 71.80
N ALA A 44 -25.84 -10.79 71.38
CA ALA A 44 -26.48 -9.80 72.28
C ALA A 44 -27.34 -8.77 71.50
N ALA A 45 -28.48 -8.42 72.10
CA ALA A 45 -29.61 -7.66 71.58
C ALA A 45 -29.45 -6.12 71.52
N PHE A 46 -30.00 -5.53 70.44
CA PHE A 46 -30.60 -4.19 70.22
C PHE A 46 -30.05 -2.89 70.87
N ARG A 47 -29.58 -1.95 70.02
CA ARG A 47 -30.05 -0.54 69.86
C ARG A 47 -29.43 0.15 68.61
N PRO A 48 -30.09 1.14 67.99
CA PRO A 48 -29.74 1.62 66.65
C PRO A 48 -28.67 2.72 66.70
N VAL A 49 -27.61 2.57 65.90
CA VAL A 49 -26.61 3.62 65.67
C VAL A 49 -26.54 3.91 64.17
N GLU A 50 -26.64 5.20 63.84
CA GLU A 50 -26.59 5.76 62.49
C GLU A 50 -25.43 5.18 61.68
N LYS A 51 -25.74 4.45 60.60
CA LYS A 51 -24.74 3.98 59.64
C LYS A 51 -24.33 5.13 58.73
N SER A 52 -23.26 5.82 59.11
CA SER A 52 -22.41 6.51 58.12
C SER A 52 -21.91 5.47 57.12
N ARG A 53 -22.31 5.63 55.85
CA ARG A 53 -21.90 4.73 54.76
C ARG A 53 -20.49 5.10 54.33
N GLY A 54 -19.51 4.77 55.17
CA GLY A 54 -18.10 4.85 54.84
C GLY A 54 -17.82 3.98 53.63
N LYS A 55 -17.63 4.60 52.46
CA LYS A 55 -17.07 3.95 51.29
C LYS A 55 -15.68 3.47 51.69
N ASN A 56 -15.46 2.16 51.60
CA ASN A 56 -14.24 1.50 52.02
C ASN A 56 -13.04 2.10 51.27
N ALA A 57 -12.33 3.04 51.92
CA ALA A 57 -11.25 3.80 51.32
C ALA A 57 -10.22 2.87 50.66
N LYS A 58 -9.95 1.73 51.29
CA LYS A 58 -9.04 0.68 50.80
C LYS A 58 -9.40 0.14 49.42
N GLN A 59 -10.68 0.07 49.07
CA GLN A 59 -11.16 -0.46 47.78
C GLN A 59 -11.01 0.57 46.65
N VAL A 60 -11.21 1.86 46.96
CA VAL A 60 -10.95 2.98 46.04
C VAL A 60 -9.45 3.17 45.84
N THR A 61 -8.65 3.04 46.90
CA THR A 61 -7.18 3.08 46.84
C THR A 61 -6.65 1.93 45.98
N TRP A 62 -7.21 0.72 46.10
CA TRP A 62 -6.82 -0.43 45.28
C TRP A 62 -7.12 -0.24 43.78
N VAL A 63 -8.30 0.29 43.44
CA VAL A 63 -8.67 0.57 42.04
C VAL A 63 -7.81 1.70 41.44
N LEU A 64 -7.50 2.73 42.24
CA LEU A 64 -6.58 3.80 41.83
C LEU A 64 -5.14 3.27 41.67
N LEU A 65 -4.68 2.42 42.57
CA LEU A 65 -3.38 1.73 42.47
C LEU A 65 -3.31 0.82 41.24
N LEU A 66 -4.39 0.10 40.90
CA LEU A 66 -4.43 -0.73 39.70
C LEU A 66 -4.41 0.11 38.42
N LYS A 67 -5.13 1.24 38.39
CA LYS A 67 -5.07 2.19 37.28
C LYS A 67 -3.70 2.85 37.17
N ALA A 68 -3.07 3.20 38.29
CA ALA A 68 -1.73 3.76 38.34
C ALA A 68 -0.68 2.72 37.90
N HIS A 69 -0.77 1.48 38.36
CA HIS A 69 0.12 0.39 37.94
C HIS A 69 -0.04 0.07 36.45
N ARG A 70 -1.27 0.14 35.92
CA ARG A 70 -1.54 -0.01 34.48
C ARG A 70 -0.99 1.17 33.68
N ALA A 71 -1.09 2.40 34.20
CA ALA A 71 -0.50 3.59 33.59
C ALA A 71 1.04 3.55 33.63
N VAL A 72 1.64 3.14 34.75
CA VAL A 72 3.09 2.94 34.90
C VAL A 72 3.57 1.82 33.98
N GLY A 73 2.81 0.73 33.85
CA GLY A 73 3.07 -0.34 32.87
C GLY A 73 3.03 0.16 31.42
N CYS A 74 2.04 1.01 31.08
CA CYS A 74 1.99 1.67 29.77
C CYS A 74 3.16 2.63 29.53
N ILE A 75 3.56 3.41 30.54
CA ILE A 75 4.68 4.34 30.46
C ILE A 75 6.01 3.59 30.35
N ALA A 76 6.20 2.52 31.12
CA ALA A 76 7.38 1.67 31.07
C ALA A 76 7.47 0.91 29.72
N TRP A 77 6.34 0.45 29.19
CA TRP A 77 6.27 -0.14 27.85
C TRP A 77 6.60 0.90 26.77
N LEU A 78 6.03 2.11 26.83
CA LEU A 78 6.36 3.21 25.91
C LEU A 78 7.84 3.61 26.00
N ALA A 79 8.40 3.67 27.20
CA ALA A 79 9.81 3.97 27.42
C ALA A 79 10.72 2.86 26.88
N SER A 80 10.33 1.59 27.04
CA SER A 80 11.05 0.44 26.48
C SER A 80 11.01 0.47 24.95
N VAL A 81 9.83 0.68 24.34
CA VAL A 81 9.67 0.82 22.88
C VAL A 81 10.49 2.00 22.35
N MET A 82 10.47 3.13 23.07
CA MET A 82 11.25 4.32 22.71
C MET A 82 12.76 4.05 22.84
N TRP A 83 13.21 3.30 23.85
CA TRP A 83 14.61 2.95 24.05
C TRP A 83 15.10 1.92 23.01
N THR A 84 14.29 0.92 22.67
CA THR A 84 14.59 0.00 21.57
C THR A 84 14.64 0.72 20.24
N LEU A 85 13.73 1.69 20.02
CA LEU A 85 13.72 2.53 18.83
C LEU A 85 14.97 3.42 18.77
N LEU A 86 15.33 4.09 19.86
CA LEU A 86 16.56 4.88 19.97
C LEU A 86 17.82 4.04 19.77
N GLY A 87 17.82 2.81 20.31
CA GLY A 87 18.89 1.83 20.09
C GLY A 87 19.03 1.42 18.62
N ALA A 88 17.90 1.15 17.95
CA ALA A 88 17.87 0.87 16.52
C ALA A 88 18.36 2.07 15.71
N ILE A 89 17.88 3.28 16.00
CA ILE A 89 18.31 4.54 15.36
C ILE A 89 19.81 4.76 15.54
N LYS A 90 20.34 4.63 16.77
CA LYS A 90 21.77 4.82 17.07
C LYS A 90 22.63 3.80 16.32
N LYS A 91 22.24 2.52 16.33
CA LYS A 91 22.93 1.45 15.59
C LYS A 91 22.95 1.73 14.08
N ARG A 92 21.87 2.30 13.53
CA ARG A 92 21.71 2.64 12.11
C ARG A 92 22.51 3.86 11.68
N ILE A 93 22.55 4.93 12.49
CA ILE A 93 23.37 6.12 12.19
C ILE A 93 24.85 5.75 12.18
N VAL A 94 25.29 4.92 13.13
CA VAL A 94 26.69 4.47 13.23
C VAL A 94 27.09 3.53 12.08
N HIS A 95 26.22 2.58 11.68
CA HIS A 95 26.49 1.72 10.52
C HIS A 95 26.32 2.43 9.17
N GLY A 96 25.41 3.41 9.06
CA GLY A 96 25.14 4.17 7.83
C GLY A 96 26.26 5.16 7.46
N GLN A 97 27.06 5.61 8.42
CA GLN A 97 28.24 6.43 8.16
C GLN A 97 29.38 5.66 7.48
N GLY A 98 29.43 4.33 7.57
CA GLY A 98 30.47 3.51 6.94
C GLY A 98 30.28 3.23 5.44
N VAL A 99 29.09 3.50 4.88
CA VAL A 99 28.72 3.14 3.48
C VAL A 99 28.59 4.38 2.58
N ALA A 100 28.69 5.59 3.14
CA ALA A 100 28.53 6.83 2.38
C ALA A 100 29.70 7.19 1.45
N MET A 101 30.76 6.38 1.38
CA MET A 101 31.98 6.70 0.62
C MET A 101 32.15 5.96 -0.72
N GLU A 102 31.36 4.95 -1.05
CA GLU A 102 31.53 4.22 -2.32
C GLU A 102 30.17 3.85 -2.92
N GLY A 103 29.73 4.56 -3.98
CA GLY A 103 28.64 4.09 -4.84
C GLY A 103 27.52 5.06 -5.24
N GLU A 104 27.68 6.39 -5.12
CA GLU A 104 26.75 7.36 -5.72
C GLU A 104 27.53 8.41 -6.54
N SER A 105 28.13 7.98 -7.65
CA SER A 105 28.61 8.85 -8.72
C SER A 105 27.88 8.45 -10.00
N ASP A 106 27.31 9.45 -10.66
CA ASP A 106 26.63 9.41 -11.98
C ASP A 106 25.29 8.68 -12.09
N LYS A 107 24.21 9.44 -11.88
CA LYS A 107 22.91 9.44 -12.62
C LYS A 107 21.75 9.99 -11.75
N LEU A 108 21.76 11.27 -11.36
CA LEU A 108 20.55 11.91 -10.79
C LEU A 108 20.63 13.45 -10.73
N GLU A 109 20.60 14.15 -11.86
CA GLU A 109 20.72 15.61 -11.85
C GLU A 109 19.41 16.36 -11.49
N ARG A 110 18.22 15.82 -11.79
CA ARG A 110 16.94 16.53 -11.57
C ARG A 110 16.22 16.23 -10.24
N GLY A 111 16.53 15.11 -9.58
CA GLY A 111 16.01 14.79 -8.25
C GLY A 111 16.50 15.73 -7.13
N LYS A 112 17.52 16.56 -7.41
CA LYS A 112 18.09 17.56 -6.50
C LYS A 112 17.18 18.77 -6.28
N LEU A 113 16.28 19.13 -7.21
CA LEU A 113 15.47 20.35 -7.06
C LEU A 113 14.48 20.23 -5.91
N LEU A 114 13.62 19.20 -5.92
CA LEU A 114 12.64 18.98 -4.85
C LEU A 114 13.35 18.82 -3.50
N PHE A 115 14.43 18.03 -3.46
CA PHE A 115 15.21 17.86 -2.24
C PHE A 115 15.84 19.19 -1.75
N ARG A 116 16.39 20.01 -2.66
CA ARG A 116 16.88 21.36 -2.34
C ARG A 116 15.77 22.25 -1.80
N VAL A 117 14.60 22.25 -2.43
CA VAL A 117 13.44 23.04 -1.98
C VAL A 117 13.00 22.62 -0.57
N ILE A 118 12.85 21.32 -0.33
CA ILE A 118 12.49 20.80 1.01
C ILE A 118 13.56 21.17 2.05
N ARG A 119 14.85 21.06 1.68
CA ARG A 119 15.96 21.41 2.58
C ARG A 119 16.00 22.91 2.89
N VAL A 120 15.82 23.77 1.89
CA VAL A 120 15.72 25.23 2.09
C VAL A 120 14.53 25.53 2.99
N PHE A 121 13.38 24.91 2.74
CA PHE A 121 12.20 25.11 3.57
C PHE A 121 12.41 24.66 5.02
N LEU A 122 13.11 23.56 5.26
CA LEU A 122 13.52 23.12 6.60
C LEU A 122 14.42 24.15 7.29
N VAL A 123 15.46 24.64 6.60
CA VAL A 123 16.38 25.64 7.16
C VAL A 123 15.64 26.93 7.51
N VAL A 124 14.77 27.42 6.61
CA VAL A 124 13.92 28.60 6.87
C VAL A 124 12.98 28.33 8.04
N SER A 125 12.35 27.16 8.10
CA SER A 125 11.44 26.78 9.20
C SER A 125 12.14 26.74 10.56
N LEU A 126 13.38 26.23 10.61
CA LEU A 126 14.20 26.22 11.82
C LEU A 126 14.60 27.64 12.23
N ALA A 127 14.96 28.50 11.28
CA ALA A 127 15.29 29.90 11.55
C ALA A 127 14.07 30.68 12.08
N VAL A 128 12.90 30.50 11.47
CA VAL A 128 11.64 31.11 11.91
C VAL A 128 11.24 30.59 13.30
N LEU A 129 11.35 29.27 13.55
CA LEU A 129 11.06 28.70 14.86
C LEU A 129 12.00 29.26 15.95
N ALA A 130 13.30 29.37 15.65
CA ALA A 130 14.26 29.95 16.59
C ALA A 130 13.92 31.42 16.90
N PHE A 131 13.57 32.21 15.88
CA PHE A 131 13.13 33.59 16.04
C PHE A 131 11.85 33.71 16.89
N GLU A 132 10.87 32.82 16.68
CA GLU A 132 9.64 32.80 17.47
C GLU A 132 9.84 32.29 18.90
N ILE A 133 10.77 31.37 19.15
CA ILE A 133 11.15 30.95 20.51
C ILE A 133 11.77 32.13 21.26
N VAL A 134 12.67 32.89 20.62
CA VAL A 134 13.26 34.10 21.22
C VAL A 134 12.17 35.12 21.55
N ALA A 135 11.25 35.39 20.60
CA ALA A 135 10.11 36.27 20.82
C ALA A 135 9.20 35.78 21.97
N TYR A 136 8.95 34.47 22.06
CA TYR A 136 8.17 33.86 23.13
C TYR A 136 8.86 34.03 24.49
N LEU A 137 10.16 33.81 24.58
CA LEU A 137 10.96 34.01 25.80
C LEU A 137 11.00 35.49 26.23
N GLN A 138 10.94 36.41 25.27
CA GLN A 138 10.84 37.86 25.51
C GLN A 138 9.40 38.33 25.82
N GLY A 139 8.40 37.45 25.80
CA GLY A 139 7.02 37.79 26.11
C GLY A 139 6.26 38.51 24.99
N TRP A 140 6.80 38.52 23.76
CA TRP A 140 6.15 39.08 22.57
C TRP A 140 5.06 38.12 22.07
N GLN A 141 3.97 38.01 22.83
CA GLN A 141 2.85 37.13 22.50
C GLN A 141 1.82 37.83 21.61
N PHE A 142 1.26 37.07 20.66
CA PHE A 142 0.17 37.45 19.73
C PHE A 142 -1.08 38.05 20.42
N ARG A 143 -1.23 37.84 21.73
CA ARG A 143 -2.39 38.23 22.54
C ARG A 143 -2.14 39.44 23.45
N ASN A 144 -0.96 40.06 23.36
CA ASN A 144 -0.61 41.20 24.21
C ASN A 144 -1.08 42.51 23.53
N PRO A 145 -2.09 43.23 24.05
CA PRO A 145 -2.62 44.45 23.43
C PRO A 145 -1.59 45.59 23.34
N ASN A 146 -0.43 45.44 23.98
CA ASN A 146 0.68 46.39 24.01
C ASN A 146 1.68 46.22 22.84
N LEU A 147 1.41 45.37 21.85
CA LEU A 147 2.29 45.14 20.68
C LEU A 147 2.62 46.42 19.89
N HIS A 148 1.79 47.46 20.02
CA HIS A 148 1.95 48.77 19.40
C HIS A 148 2.74 49.80 20.23
N ILE A 149 3.17 49.47 21.46
CA ILE A 149 3.99 50.38 22.27
C ILE A 149 5.44 50.25 21.80
N LEU A 150 5.92 51.25 21.05
CA LEU A 150 7.31 51.33 20.59
C LEU A 150 8.25 51.46 21.82
N PRO A 151 9.14 50.50 22.09
CA PRO A 151 10.32 50.80 22.89
C PRO A 151 11.17 51.82 22.11
N ASN A 152 11.92 52.68 22.79
CA ASN A 152 12.79 53.66 22.13
C ASN A 152 13.63 53.01 21.02
N ALA A 153 13.55 53.54 19.79
CA ALA A 153 14.06 52.93 18.57
C ALA A 153 15.61 52.81 18.47
N LEU A 154 16.33 53.17 19.53
CA LEU A 154 17.80 53.19 19.59
C LEU A 154 18.41 52.00 20.35
N ASP A 155 17.60 51.18 21.03
CA ASP A 155 18.05 49.98 21.72
C ASP A 155 17.92 48.72 20.82
N PHE A 156 18.86 47.77 20.97
CA PHE A 156 18.89 46.51 20.21
C PHE A 156 17.56 45.72 20.30
N GLU A 157 16.90 45.79 21.45
CA GLU A 157 15.59 45.18 21.69
C GLU A 157 14.46 45.85 20.86
N GLY A 158 14.52 47.17 20.69
CA GLY A 158 13.57 47.91 19.86
C GLY A 158 13.71 47.61 18.36
N LEU A 159 14.95 47.41 17.88
CA LEU A 159 15.21 47.03 16.49
C LEU A 159 14.71 45.60 16.19
N LEU A 160 14.89 44.66 17.13
CA LEU A 160 14.33 43.31 17.02
C LEU A 160 12.80 43.30 17.06
N HIS A 161 12.17 44.13 17.90
CA HIS A 161 10.72 44.29 17.94
C HIS A 161 10.17 44.85 16.63
N MET A 162 10.82 45.87 16.05
CA MET A 162 10.47 46.42 14.74
C MET A 162 10.62 45.40 13.61
N ALA A 163 11.69 44.60 13.63
CA ALA A 163 11.87 43.50 12.70
C ALA A 163 10.77 42.43 12.84
N TYR A 164 10.35 42.12 14.07
CA TYR A 164 9.25 41.18 14.35
C TYR A 164 7.91 41.70 13.81
N VAL A 165 7.55 42.96 14.08
CA VAL A 165 6.32 43.58 13.57
C VAL A 165 6.36 43.68 12.04
N GLY A 166 7.50 44.05 11.46
CA GLY A 166 7.70 44.06 10.00
C GLY A 166 7.52 42.67 9.38
N TRP A 167 8.07 41.63 10.01
CA TRP A 167 7.87 40.23 9.61
C TRP A 167 6.40 39.81 9.66
N LEU A 168 5.68 40.14 10.74
CA LEU A 168 4.25 39.85 10.87
C LEU A 168 3.44 40.51 9.74
N ARG A 169 3.70 41.80 9.47
CA ARG A 169 3.03 42.52 8.39
C ARG A 169 3.30 41.88 7.04
N PHE A 170 4.57 41.56 6.74
CA PHE A 170 4.95 40.89 5.50
C PHE A 170 4.26 39.52 5.35
N ARG A 171 4.21 38.74 6.44
CA ARG A 171 3.56 37.44 6.48
C ARG A 171 2.07 37.54 6.15
N VAL A 172 1.36 38.49 6.76
CA VAL A 172 -0.08 38.69 6.56
C VAL A 172 -0.39 39.24 5.16
N GLU A 173 0.36 40.23 4.68
CA GLU A 173 0.08 40.91 3.42
C GLU A 173 0.51 40.09 2.19
N TYR A 174 1.62 39.35 2.27
CA TYR A 174 2.23 38.72 1.09
C TYR A 174 2.29 37.18 1.13
N ILE A 175 2.44 36.55 2.30
CA ILE A 175 2.58 35.09 2.40
C ILE A 175 1.23 34.41 2.61
N ALA A 176 0.40 34.91 3.53
CA ALA A 176 -0.86 34.26 3.88
C ALA A 176 -1.86 34.15 2.71
N PRO A 177 -2.09 35.20 1.88
CA PRO A 177 -3.06 35.11 0.79
C PRO A 177 -2.76 34.02 -0.25
N PRO A 178 -1.53 33.89 -0.83
CA PRO A 178 -1.25 32.83 -1.78
C PRO A 178 -1.30 31.43 -1.15
N VAL A 179 -0.86 31.28 0.10
CA VAL A 179 -0.97 30.00 0.83
C VAL A 179 -2.43 29.62 1.03
N GLN A 180 -3.29 30.59 1.36
CA GLN A 180 -4.72 30.34 1.53
C GLN A 180 -5.42 29.98 0.22
N VAL A 181 -5.06 30.63 -0.90
CA VAL A 181 -5.58 30.27 -2.23
C VAL A 181 -5.16 28.85 -2.62
N LEU A 182 -3.89 28.51 -2.42
CA LEU A 182 -3.38 27.16 -2.70
C LEU A 182 -4.04 26.10 -1.80
N SER A 183 -4.24 26.42 -0.52
CA SER A 183 -4.97 25.59 0.44
C SER A 183 -6.39 25.31 -0.04
N LYS A 184 -7.17 26.35 -0.37
CA LYS A 184 -8.54 26.20 -0.89
C LYS A 184 -8.58 25.36 -2.16
N PHE A 185 -7.65 25.58 -3.10
CA PHE A 185 -7.54 24.78 -4.31
C PHE A 185 -7.29 23.28 -4.01
N CYS A 186 -6.32 22.97 -3.15
CA CYS A 186 -6.04 21.60 -2.75
C CYS A 186 -7.20 20.95 -1.98
N VAL A 187 -7.93 21.72 -1.15
CA VAL A 187 -9.13 21.24 -0.45
C VAL A 187 -10.23 20.86 -1.43
N VAL A 188 -10.47 21.66 -2.48
CA VAL A 188 -11.46 21.31 -3.52
C VAL A 188 -11.07 20.02 -4.23
N LEU A 189 -9.80 19.86 -4.62
CA LEU A 189 -9.33 18.61 -5.23
C LEU A 189 -9.48 17.40 -4.30
N PHE A 190 -9.16 17.58 -3.01
CA PHE A 190 -9.33 16.56 -1.99
C PHE A 190 -10.80 16.15 -1.81
N LEU A 191 -11.73 17.11 -1.84
CA LEU A 191 -13.17 16.83 -1.78
C LEU A 191 -13.67 16.08 -3.01
N ILE A 192 -13.23 16.44 -4.21
CA ILE A 192 -13.57 15.73 -5.45
C ILE A 192 -13.08 14.28 -5.39
N GLN A 193 -11.84 14.05 -4.93
CA GLN A 193 -11.31 12.70 -4.76
C GLN A 193 -12.08 11.90 -3.70
N SER A 194 -12.43 12.56 -2.60
CA SER A 194 -13.22 11.97 -1.51
C SER A 194 -14.59 11.52 -2.02
N LEU A 195 -15.23 12.33 -2.86
CA LEU A 195 -16.51 12.00 -3.48
C LEU A 195 -16.39 10.79 -4.43
N ASP A 196 -15.38 10.72 -5.31
CA ASP A 196 -15.15 9.54 -6.17
C ASP A 196 -15.02 8.26 -5.33
N ARG A 197 -14.24 8.29 -4.24
CA ARG A 197 -14.10 7.14 -3.34
C ARG A 197 -15.41 6.75 -2.67
N MET A 198 -16.20 7.73 -2.21
CA MET A 198 -17.52 7.45 -1.62
C MET A 198 -18.47 6.81 -2.64
N VAL A 199 -18.49 7.31 -3.89
CA VAL A 199 -19.29 6.74 -4.98
C VAL A 199 -18.87 5.31 -5.27
N LEU A 200 -17.57 5.01 -5.31
CA LEU A 200 -17.06 3.65 -5.48
C LEU A 200 -17.50 2.73 -4.31
N CYS A 201 -17.39 3.19 -3.06
CA CYS A 201 -17.85 2.43 -1.90
C CYS A 201 -19.36 2.15 -1.96
N MET A 202 -20.17 3.16 -2.33
CA MET A 202 -21.62 3.00 -2.51
C MET A 202 -21.93 2.01 -3.64
N GLY A 203 -21.20 2.07 -4.76
CA GLY A 203 -21.32 1.12 -5.86
C GLY A 203 -20.99 -0.30 -5.42
N CYS A 204 -19.91 -0.49 -4.67
CA CYS A 204 -19.54 -1.81 -4.13
C CYS A 204 -20.58 -2.33 -3.13
N PHE A 205 -21.08 -1.46 -2.24
CA PHE A 205 -22.17 -1.79 -1.33
C PHE A 205 -23.43 -2.22 -2.08
N TRP A 206 -23.81 -1.49 -3.14
CA TRP A 206 -24.94 -1.84 -4.00
C TRP A 206 -24.76 -3.20 -4.67
N ILE A 207 -23.57 -3.49 -5.21
CA ILE A 207 -23.23 -4.78 -5.82
C ILE A 207 -23.40 -5.92 -4.80
N ARG A 208 -22.87 -5.73 -3.58
CA ARG A 208 -22.99 -6.71 -2.48
C ARG A 208 -24.44 -6.89 -2.04
N TYR A 209 -25.19 -5.81 -1.89
CA TYR A 209 -26.59 -5.82 -1.49
C TYR A 209 -27.48 -6.53 -2.51
N LYS A 210 -27.34 -6.19 -3.80
CA LYS A 210 -28.08 -6.82 -4.90
C LYS A 210 -27.53 -8.18 -5.32
N LYS A 211 -26.40 -8.60 -4.74
CA LYS A 211 -25.66 -9.84 -5.12
C LYS A 211 -25.41 -9.93 -6.62
N VAL A 212 -25.12 -8.79 -7.26
CA VAL A 212 -24.83 -8.74 -8.70
C VAL A 212 -23.50 -9.45 -8.93
N LYS A 213 -23.54 -10.51 -9.72
CA LYS A 213 -22.34 -11.26 -10.11
C LYS A 213 -22.39 -11.46 -11.61
N PRO A 214 -21.27 -11.29 -12.32
CA PRO A 214 -21.14 -11.86 -13.66
C PRO A 214 -21.40 -13.36 -13.53
N ARG A 215 -22.46 -13.85 -14.16
CA ARG A 215 -22.77 -15.28 -14.24
C ARG A 215 -22.78 -15.66 -15.72
N PHE A 216 -22.21 -16.80 -16.04
CA PHE A 216 -22.51 -17.50 -17.28
C PHE A 216 -23.73 -18.40 -17.04
N ALA A 217 -24.57 -18.57 -18.05
CA ALA A 217 -25.76 -19.41 -17.96
C ALA A 217 -25.42 -20.88 -18.27
N GLY A 218 -25.99 -21.81 -17.50
CA GLY A 218 -25.87 -23.26 -17.73
C GLY A 218 -24.51 -23.88 -17.37
N ASP A 219 -24.35 -25.18 -17.67
CA ASP A 219 -23.04 -25.82 -17.77
C ASP A 219 -22.46 -25.49 -19.15
N PRO A 220 -21.48 -24.58 -19.25
CA PRO A 220 -21.05 -23.98 -20.51
C PRO A 220 -20.46 -25.00 -21.48
N PHE A 221 -20.04 -26.17 -20.99
CA PHE A 221 -19.45 -27.25 -21.77
C PHE A 221 -20.37 -28.46 -21.95
N LYS A 222 -21.60 -28.44 -21.40
CA LYS A 222 -22.65 -29.39 -21.79
C LYS A 222 -23.50 -28.78 -22.90
N VAL A 223 -23.68 -29.56 -23.97
CA VAL A 223 -24.67 -29.30 -25.01
C VAL A 223 -25.95 -30.00 -24.57
N ASP A 224 -27.06 -29.28 -24.48
CA ASP A 224 -28.38 -29.90 -24.40
C ASP A 224 -28.64 -30.65 -25.73
N ASP A 225 -28.75 -31.98 -25.63
CA ASP A 225 -29.40 -32.92 -26.55
C ASP A 225 -29.19 -32.75 -28.06
N ILE A 226 -28.03 -33.19 -28.58
CA ILE A 226 -27.95 -33.98 -29.84
C ILE A 226 -26.86 -35.03 -29.65
N GLU A 227 -27.21 -36.31 -29.78
CA GLU A 227 -26.30 -37.46 -29.75
C GLU A 227 -25.00 -37.19 -30.55
N GLY A 228 -23.86 -37.21 -29.86
CA GLY A 228 -22.55 -37.46 -30.49
C GLY A 228 -21.56 -36.30 -30.68
N SER A 229 -21.84 -35.05 -30.32
CA SER A 229 -20.82 -33.99 -30.41
C SER A 229 -20.03 -33.86 -29.09
N ALA A 230 -18.74 -34.19 -29.12
CA ALA A 230 -17.81 -33.95 -28.01
C ALA A 230 -17.90 -32.50 -27.49
N SER A 231 -17.86 -32.30 -26.16
CA SER A 231 -17.73 -30.95 -25.56
C SER A 231 -16.61 -30.18 -26.25
N HIS A 232 -16.96 -29.14 -27.01
CA HIS A 232 -15.97 -28.33 -27.71
C HIS A 232 -15.34 -27.34 -26.73
N TYR A 233 -14.21 -27.73 -26.13
CA TYR A 233 -13.40 -26.81 -25.34
C TYR A 233 -12.68 -25.85 -26.29
N PRO A 234 -12.66 -24.54 -26.02
CA PRO A 234 -11.86 -23.61 -26.82
C PRO A 234 -10.37 -23.81 -26.57
N MET A 235 -9.56 -23.50 -27.58
CA MET A 235 -8.10 -23.56 -27.49
C MET A 235 -7.58 -22.42 -26.61
N VAL A 236 -6.88 -22.74 -25.52
CA VAL A 236 -6.34 -21.78 -24.55
C VAL A 236 -4.82 -21.84 -24.49
N LEU A 237 -4.19 -20.67 -24.62
CA LEU A 237 -2.77 -20.46 -24.40
C LEU A 237 -2.55 -19.89 -23.00
N ILE A 238 -1.52 -20.33 -22.29
CA ILE A 238 -1.08 -19.71 -21.04
C ILE A 238 0.35 -19.22 -21.20
N GLN A 239 0.61 -17.97 -20.81
CA GLN A 239 1.93 -17.36 -20.87
C GLN A 239 2.44 -17.01 -19.47
N ILE A 240 3.67 -17.43 -19.18
CA ILE A 240 4.37 -17.15 -17.92
C ILE A 240 5.67 -16.39 -18.23
N PRO A 241 5.64 -15.05 -18.32
CA PRO A 241 6.87 -14.24 -18.40
C PRO A 241 7.71 -14.34 -17.13
N MET A 242 8.99 -14.64 -17.31
CA MET A 242 10.02 -14.75 -16.27
C MET A 242 11.26 -13.93 -16.67
N CYS A 243 11.90 -13.29 -15.72
CA CYS A 243 13.20 -12.65 -15.78
C CYS A 243 13.93 -12.74 -14.41
N ASN A 244 14.83 -13.70 -14.29
CA ASN A 244 15.68 -13.95 -13.11
C ASN A 244 14.93 -14.28 -11.82
N GLU A 245 13.70 -14.83 -11.86
CA GLU A 245 12.96 -15.21 -10.64
C GLU A 245 13.28 -16.61 -10.14
N ARG A 246 14.48 -16.76 -9.56
CA ARG A 246 14.96 -18.01 -8.98
C ARG A 246 14.08 -18.54 -7.84
N GLU A 247 13.45 -17.67 -7.07
CA GLU A 247 12.73 -18.06 -5.86
C GLU A 247 11.33 -18.60 -6.12
N VAL A 248 10.72 -18.27 -7.27
CA VAL A 248 9.30 -18.55 -7.54
C VAL A 248 9.04 -19.40 -8.79
N TYR A 249 10.05 -19.63 -9.65
CA TYR A 249 9.86 -20.33 -10.93
C TYR A 249 9.18 -21.70 -10.79
N GLU A 250 9.62 -22.53 -9.83
CA GLU A 250 9.07 -23.88 -9.65
C GLU A 250 7.60 -23.83 -9.22
N GLN A 251 7.28 -22.97 -8.26
CA GLN A 251 5.92 -22.83 -7.73
C GLN A 251 4.95 -22.33 -8.81
N SER A 252 5.35 -21.32 -9.59
CA SER A 252 4.50 -20.75 -10.64
C SER A 252 4.28 -21.71 -11.81
N ILE A 253 5.35 -22.35 -12.33
CA ILE A 253 5.21 -23.36 -13.40
C ILE A 253 4.34 -24.52 -12.91
N SER A 254 4.58 -25.00 -11.69
CA SER A 254 3.81 -26.09 -11.09
C SER A 254 2.33 -25.74 -10.95
N ALA A 255 1.98 -24.54 -10.50
CA ALA A 255 0.60 -24.10 -10.34
C ALA A 255 -0.14 -24.04 -11.69
N VAL A 256 0.51 -23.48 -12.72
CA VAL A 256 -0.08 -23.40 -14.08
C VAL A 256 -0.23 -24.78 -14.71
N CYS A 257 0.75 -25.68 -14.55
CA CYS A 257 0.68 -27.06 -15.05
C CYS A 257 -0.41 -27.92 -14.38
N GLN A 258 -0.94 -27.48 -13.24
CA GLN A 258 -2.03 -28.14 -12.52
C GLN A 258 -3.42 -27.62 -12.87
N ILE A 259 -3.53 -26.65 -13.80
CA ILE A 259 -4.81 -26.17 -14.28
C ILE A 259 -5.61 -27.31 -14.93
N ASP A 260 -6.84 -27.46 -14.46
CA ASP A 260 -7.81 -28.46 -14.91
C ASP A 260 -8.47 -27.98 -16.20
N TRP A 261 -7.80 -28.27 -17.31
CA TRP A 261 -8.28 -28.06 -18.67
C TRP A 261 -7.83 -29.23 -19.56
N PRO A 262 -8.62 -29.64 -20.57
CA PRO A 262 -8.21 -30.71 -21.48
C PRO A 262 -6.86 -30.42 -22.14
N ARG A 263 -5.92 -31.38 -22.04
CA ARG A 263 -4.52 -31.18 -22.44
C ARG A 263 -4.35 -30.85 -23.92
N ASP A 264 -5.19 -31.43 -24.77
CA ASP A 264 -5.16 -31.17 -26.23
C ASP A 264 -5.62 -29.75 -26.58
N PHE A 265 -6.30 -29.08 -25.66
CA PHE A 265 -6.84 -27.73 -25.82
C PHE A 265 -6.06 -26.69 -25.01
N LEU A 266 -4.92 -27.06 -24.42
CA LEU A 266 -4.08 -26.21 -23.59
C LEU A 266 -2.64 -26.21 -24.11
N LEU A 267 -2.03 -25.03 -24.17
CA LEU A 267 -0.58 -24.89 -24.31
C LEU A 267 -0.05 -23.90 -23.29
N ILE A 268 1.01 -24.29 -22.59
CA ILE A 268 1.71 -23.42 -21.64
C ILE A 268 3.03 -22.96 -22.28
N GLN A 269 3.26 -21.65 -22.28
CA GLN A 269 4.50 -21.02 -22.72
C GLN A 269 5.20 -20.40 -21.51
N VAL A 270 6.38 -20.91 -21.17
CA VAL A 270 7.29 -20.26 -20.23
C VAL A 270 8.21 -19.35 -21.04
N LEU A 271 8.11 -18.05 -20.78
CA LEU A 271 8.75 -17.00 -21.57
C LEU A 271 9.90 -16.38 -20.75
N ASP A 272 11.10 -16.88 -20.95
CA ASP A 272 12.27 -16.56 -20.13
C ASP A 272 13.17 -15.46 -20.75
N ASP A 273 13.25 -14.32 -20.08
CA ASP A 273 14.16 -13.19 -20.34
C ASP A 273 15.34 -13.14 -19.34
N SER A 274 15.62 -14.23 -18.61
CA SER A 274 16.75 -14.30 -17.67
C SER A 274 18.09 -14.13 -18.38
N ASP A 275 19.01 -13.37 -17.80
CA ASP A 275 20.40 -13.25 -18.27
C ASP A 275 21.36 -14.18 -17.52
N ASP A 276 20.93 -14.75 -16.40
CA ASP A 276 21.69 -15.73 -15.62
C ASP A 276 21.46 -17.16 -16.16
N GLU A 277 22.52 -17.75 -16.73
CA GLU A 277 22.50 -19.10 -17.29
C GLU A 277 22.10 -20.17 -16.27
N SER A 278 22.43 -19.99 -14.99
CA SER A 278 22.05 -20.94 -13.95
C SER A 278 20.54 -20.96 -13.74
N ILE A 279 19.90 -19.79 -13.78
CA ILE A 279 18.44 -19.66 -13.66
C ILE A 279 17.75 -20.20 -14.91
N GLN A 280 18.27 -19.90 -16.11
CA GLN A 280 17.76 -20.46 -17.36
C GLN A 280 17.77 -22.01 -17.32
N CYS A 281 18.85 -22.60 -16.82
CA CYS A 281 18.96 -24.06 -16.68
C CYS A 281 17.89 -24.63 -15.73
N LEU A 282 17.64 -23.97 -14.59
CA LEU A 282 16.62 -24.38 -13.63
C LEU A 282 15.21 -24.33 -14.25
N ILE A 283 14.86 -23.23 -14.93
CA ILE A 283 13.56 -23.06 -15.59
C ILE A 283 13.39 -24.12 -16.69
N LYS A 284 14.39 -24.31 -17.55
CA LYS A 284 14.36 -25.31 -18.63
C LYS A 284 14.21 -26.73 -18.09
N THR A 285 14.86 -27.04 -16.97
CA THR A 285 14.75 -28.35 -16.30
C THR A 285 13.34 -28.59 -15.77
N GLU A 286 12.72 -27.59 -15.13
CA GLU A 286 11.34 -27.71 -14.63
C GLU A 286 10.34 -27.86 -15.77
N VAL A 287 10.50 -27.12 -16.88
CA VAL A 287 9.68 -27.30 -18.08
C VAL A 287 9.82 -28.72 -18.63
N SER A 288 11.05 -29.24 -18.72
CA SER A 288 11.31 -30.60 -19.23
C SER A 288 10.74 -31.69 -18.32
N LYS A 289 10.70 -31.46 -17.00
CA LYS A 289 10.05 -32.34 -16.02
C LYS A 289 8.54 -32.39 -16.24
N TRP A 290 7.87 -31.27 -16.48
CA TRP A 290 6.42 -31.25 -16.76
C TRP A 290 6.07 -31.78 -18.15
N SER A 291 6.89 -31.50 -19.15
CA SER A 291 6.73 -32.07 -20.49
C SER A 291 6.76 -33.61 -20.46
N ARG A 292 7.70 -34.20 -19.71
CA ARG A 292 7.77 -35.67 -19.50
C ARG A 292 6.55 -36.26 -18.77
N LYS A 293 5.80 -35.46 -18.02
CA LYS A 293 4.52 -35.85 -17.40
C LYS A 293 3.33 -35.76 -18.37
N GLY A 294 3.59 -35.42 -19.63
CA GLY A 294 2.58 -35.29 -20.69
C GLY A 294 1.80 -33.97 -20.61
N VAL A 295 2.36 -32.91 -20.02
CA VAL A 295 1.80 -31.55 -20.10
C VAL A 295 2.33 -30.89 -21.37
N ASN A 296 1.45 -30.24 -22.12
CA ASN A 296 1.82 -29.47 -23.30
C ASN A 296 2.42 -28.12 -22.87
N ILE A 297 3.75 -28.08 -22.70
CA ILE A 297 4.50 -26.93 -22.22
C ILE A 297 5.74 -26.68 -23.08
N ILE A 298 6.01 -25.42 -23.38
CA ILE A 298 7.15 -24.97 -24.20
C ILE A 298 7.96 -23.95 -23.43
N TYR A 299 9.27 -24.16 -23.39
CA TYR A 299 10.25 -23.17 -22.93
C TYR A 299 10.67 -22.27 -24.10
N ARG A 300 10.64 -20.96 -23.90
CA ARG A 300 11.10 -19.97 -24.88
C ARG A 300 12.04 -18.98 -24.21
N HIS A 301 13.23 -18.83 -24.76
CA HIS A 301 14.21 -17.84 -24.30
C HIS A 301 14.52 -16.85 -25.42
N ARG A 302 14.70 -15.57 -25.07
CA ARG A 302 15.10 -14.52 -26.00
C ARG A 302 16.47 -13.97 -25.64
N LEU A 303 17.37 -13.93 -26.62
CA LEU A 303 18.70 -13.32 -26.46
C LEU A 303 18.63 -11.79 -26.33
N ASN A 304 17.69 -11.16 -27.05
CA ASN A 304 17.51 -9.72 -27.02
C ASN A 304 16.26 -9.33 -26.21
N ARG A 305 16.48 -8.62 -25.10
CA ARG A 305 15.45 -8.21 -24.13
C ARG A 305 14.78 -6.87 -24.47
N THR A 306 14.80 -6.46 -25.74
CA THR A 306 14.07 -5.27 -26.20
C THR A 306 12.61 -5.35 -25.78
N GLY A 307 12.12 -4.24 -25.21
CA GLY A 307 10.72 -4.09 -24.79
C GLY A 307 10.35 -4.83 -23.51
N TYR A 308 11.30 -5.43 -22.79
CA TYR A 308 11.08 -6.18 -21.54
C TYR A 308 9.91 -7.17 -21.68
N LYS A 309 9.02 -7.24 -20.67
CA LYS A 309 7.82 -8.09 -20.66
C LYS A 309 6.93 -7.89 -21.89
N ALA A 310 6.70 -6.66 -22.33
CA ALA A 310 5.87 -6.37 -23.50
C ALA A 310 6.44 -6.98 -24.77
N GLY A 311 7.75 -6.85 -24.98
CA GLY A 311 8.45 -7.47 -26.10
C GLY A 311 8.42 -9.01 -26.01
N ASN A 312 8.48 -9.56 -24.81
CA ASN A 312 8.47 -11.01 -24.58
C ASN A 312 7.11 -11.61 -24.99
N LEU A 313 6.03 -11.02 -24.47
CA LEU A 313 4.66 -11.39 -24.83
C LEU A 313 4.42 -11.21 -26.34
N LYS A 314 4.89 -10.10 -26.93
CA LYS A 314 4.78 -9.86 -28.37
C LYS A 314 5.47 -10.94 -29.21
N SER A 315 6.70 -11.30 -28.85
CA SER A 315 7.48 -12.34 -29.55
C SER A 315 6.85 -13.73 -29.41
N ALA A 316 6.23 -14.01 -28.26
CA ALA A 316 5.48 -15.26 -28.07
C ALA A 316 4.21 -15.29 -28.92
N MET A 317 3.45 -14.19 -28.95
CA MET A 317 2.22 -14.07 -29.73
C MET A 317 2.43 -14.12 -31.24
N SER A 318 3.64 -13.82 -31.75
CA SER A 318 3.93 -13.87 -33.19
C SER A 318 4.23 -15.28 -33.73
N CYS A 319 4.20 -16.32 -32.89
CA CYS A 319 4.46 -17.70 -33.34
C CYS A 319 3.27 -18.26 -34.12
N ASP A 320 3.53 -18.99 -35.21
CA ASP A 320 2.46 -19.49 -36.09
C ASP A 320 1.44 -20.39 -35.40
N TYR A 321 1.88 -21.23 -34.46
CA TYR A 321 0.97 -22.10 -33.72
C TYR A 321 -0.03 -21.32 -32.85
N VAL A 322 0.27 -20.07 -32.46
CA VAL A 322 -0.64 -19.22 -31.66
C VAL A 322 -1.92 -18.89 -32.43
N LYS A 323 -1.88 -18.89 -33.77
CA LYS A 323 -3.06 -18.67 -34.63
C LYS A 323 -4.16 -19.72 -34.42
N GLY A 324 -3.82 -20.88 -33.87
CA GLY A 324 -4.78 -21.93 -33.51
C GLY A 324 -5.46 -21.74 -32.16
N TYR A 325 -5.15 -20.68 -31.41
CA TYR A 325 -5.69 -20.44 -30.07
C TYR A 325 -6.69 -19.29 -30.07
N GLU A 326 -7.74 -19.40 -29.25
CA GLU A 326 -8.79 -18.39 -29.14
C GLU A 326 -8.55 -17.44 -27.97
N PHE A 327 -7.99 -17.96 -26.88
CA PHE A 327 -7.78 -17.23 -25.63
C PHE A 327 -6.33 -17.35 -25.16
N VAL A 328 -5.84 -16.30 -24.49
CA VAL A 328 -4.54 -16.29 -23.82
C VAL A 328 -4.68 -15.82 -22.38
N ALA A 329 -4.23 -16.63 -21.42
CA ALA A 329 -4.10 -16.27 -20.01
C ALA A 329 -2.65 -15.86 -19.71
N ILE A 330 -2.46 -14.83 -18.90
CA ILE A 330 -1.13 -14.34 -18.51
C ILE A 330 -0.96 -14.46 -17.00
N PHE A 331 0.13 -15.09 -16.56
CA PHE A 331 0.51 -15.21 -15.16
C PHE A 331 1.95 -14.71 -14.95
N ASP A 332 2.17 -13.83 -13.98
CA ASP A 332 3.55 -13.41 -13.66
C ASP A 332 4.23 -14.53 -12.87
N ALA A 333 5.57 -14.51 -12.82
CA ALA A 333 6.38 -15.57 -12.23
C ALA A 333 6.09 -15.89 -10.75
N ASP A 334 5.38 -15.02 -10.02
CA ASP A 334 4.96 -15.23 -8.62
C ASP A 334 3.47 -15.61 -8.46
N PHE A 335 2.74 -15.78 -9.56
CA PHE A 335 1.31 -16.07 -9.54
C PHE A 335 1.03 -17.57 -9.51
N GLN A 336 0.11 -17.96 -8.64
CA GLN A 336 -0.32 -19.33 -8.40
C GLN A 336 -1.84 -19.41 -8.64
N PRO A 337 -2.28 -19.68 -9.88
CA PRO A 337 -3.70 -19.89 -10.18
C PRO A 337 -4.22 -21.19 -9.58
N ASN A 338 -5.48 -21.18 -9.15
CA ASN A 338 -6.16 -22.40 -8.74
C ASN A 338 -6.42 -23.32 -9.95
N PRO A 339 -6.49 -24.65 -9.75
CA PRO A 339 -6.72 -25.61 -10.84
C PRO A 339 -7.97 -25.29 -11.68
N ASP A 340 -9.03 -24.77 -11.07
CA ASP A 340 -10.30 -24.46 -11.74
C ASP A 340 -10.35 -23.07 -12.38
N PHE A 341 -9.24 -22.33 -12.43
CA PHE A 341 -9.18 -20.94 -12.93
C PHE A 341 -9.80 -20.79 -14.33
N LEU A 342 -9.44 -21.64 -15.29
CA LEU A 342 -9.98 -21.56 -16.66
C LEU A 342 -11.48 -21.91 -16.70
N LYS A 343 -11.91 -22.90 -15.91
CA LYS A 343 -13.33 -23.27 -15.77
C LYS A 343 -14.16 -22.14 -15.17
N GLN A 344 -13.59 -21.27 -14.34
CA GLN A 344 -14.29 -20.11 -13.79
C GLN A 344 -14.23 -18.86 -14.69
N THR A 345 -13.31 -18.79 -15.65
CA THR A 345 -13.05 -17.58 -16.45
C THR A 345 -13.51 -17.70 -17.91
N VAL A 346 -13.09 -18.76 -18.61
CA VAL A 346 -13.35 -18.97 -20.05
C VAL A 346 -14.84 -19.00 -20.40
N PRO A 347 -15.74 -19.60 -19.59
CA PRO A 347 -17.18 -19.60 -19.89
C PRO A 347 -17.83 -18.24 -20.09
N HIS A 348 -17.28 -17.16 -19.52
CA HIS A 348 -17.83 -15.82 -19.69
C HIS A 348 -17.75 -15.29 -21.12
N PHE A 349 -16.88 -15.87 -21.96
CA PHE A 349 -16.74 -15.52 -23.37
C PHE A 349 -17.77 -16.22 -24.27
N LYS A 350 -18.45 -17.25 -23.77
CA LYS A 350 -19.53 -17.95 -24.48
C LYS A 350 -20.70 -16.98 -24.69
N ASP A 351 -21.22 -16.93 -25.91
CA ASP A 351 -22.32 -16.05 -26.31
C ASP A 351 -22.06 -14.54 -26.10
N ASN A 352 -20.80 -14.16 -25.88
CA ASN A 352 -20.38 -12.78 -25.65
C ASN A 352 -19.19 -12.39 -26.55
N PRO A 353 -19.45 -12.12 -27.85
CA PRO A 353 -18.41 -11.86 -28.84
C PRO A 353 -17.68 -10.52 -28.62
N GLU A 354 -18.27 -9.59 -27.88
CA GLU A 354 -17.72 -8.26 -27.56
C GLU A 354 -16.85 -8.24 -26.29
N LEU A 355 -16.80 -9.36 -25.54
CA LEU A 355 -15.93 -9.51 -24.38
C LEU A 355 -14.50 -9.78 -24.83
N GLY A 356 -13.60 -8.87 -24.44
CA GLY A 356 -12.16 -8.95 -24.76
C GLY A 356 -11.30 -9.46 -23.61
N LEU A 357 -11.67 -9.15 -22.36
CA LEU A 357 -10.89 -9.48 -21.16
C LEU A 357 -11.79 -9.95 -20.01
N VAL A 358 -11.37 -11.03 -19.37
CA VAL A 358 -11.85 -11.46 -18.05
C VAL A 358 -10.69 -11.38 -17.07
N GLN A 359 -10.78 -10.52 -16.06
CA GLN A 359 -9.75 -10.33 -15.04
C GLN A 359 -10.18 -10.97 -13.73
N ALA A 360 -9.33 -11.82 -13.16
CA ALA A 360 -9.50 -12.35 -11.81
C ALA A 360 -8.82 -11.46 -10.76
N ARG A 361 -9.21 -11.65 -9.51
CA ARG A 361 -8.73 -10.87 -8.37
C ARG A 361 -7.42 -11.41 -7.82
N TRP A 362 -6.51 -10.50 -7.46
CA TRP A 362 -5.29 -10.86 -6.76
C TRP A 362 -5.55 -11.10 -5.27
N SER A 363 -4.85 -12.08 -4.71
CA SER A 363 -4.85 -12.39 -3.28
C SER A 363 -3.43 -12.66 -2.83
N PHE A 364 -3.04 -12.13 -1.66
CA PHE A 364 -1.64 -12.10 -1.26
C PHE A 364 -1.32 -13.16 -0.22
N VAL A 365 -0.28 -13.95 -0.47
CA VAL A 365 0.19 -15.01 0.46
C VAL A 365 0.89 -14.42 1.68
N ASN A 366 1.66 -13.34 1.49
CA ASN A 366 2.49 -12.72 2.53
C ASN A 366 1.89 -11.42 3.11
N LYS A 367 0.56 -11.24 3.06
CA LYS A 367 -0.13 -10.02 3.54
C LYS A 367 0.03 -9.74 5.03
N ASP A 368 0.35 -10.76 5.82
CA ASP A 368 0.44 -10.69 7.29
C ASP A 368 1.90 -10.71 7.80
N GLU A 369 2.88 -10.74 6.89
CA GLU A 369 4.32 -10.95 7.15
C GLU A 369 4.96 -9.83 7.98
N ASN A 370 4.64 -8.57 7.67
CA ASN A 370 5.19 -7.41 8.36
C ASN A 370 4.23 -6.21 8.27
N LEU A 371 4.57 -5.10 8.92
CA LEU A 371 3.71 -3.90 8.89
C LEU A 371 3.51 -3.40 7.45
N LEU A 372 4.58 -3.34 6.65
CA LEU A 372 4.52 -2.87 5.26
C LEU A 372 3.54 -3.70 4.40
N THR A 373 3.59 -5.02 4.46
CA THR A 373 2.70 -5.92 3.69
C THR A 373 1.25 -5.80 4.13
N ARG A 374 0.99 -5.62 5.44
CA ARG A 374 -0.36 -5.35 5.98
C ARG A 374 -0.93 -4.03 5.46
N LEU A 375 -0.11 -2.98 5.38
CA LEU A 375 -0.53 -1.67 4.85
C LEU A 375 -0.77 -1.70 3.34
N GLN A 376 0.07 -2.43 2.58
CA GLN A 376 -0.14 -2.66 1.16
C GLN A 376 -1.44 -3.40 0.89
N ASN A 377 -1.75 -4.42 1.69
CA ASN A 377 -2.98 -5.21 1.57
C ASN A 377 -4.24 -4.34 1.63
N ILE A 378 -4.28 -3.30 2.49
CA ILE A 378 -5.42 -2.37 2.57
C ILE A 378 -5.65 -1.66 1.22
N ASN A 379 -4.60 -1.05 0.65
CA ASN A 379 -4.70 -0.35 -0.63
C ASN A 379 -5.12 -1.28 -1.77
N LEU A 380 -4.50 -2.46 -1.85
CA LEU A 380 -4.73 -3.40 -2.94
C LEU A 380 -6.13 -4.03 -2.83
N CYS A 381 -6.60 -4.36 -1.63
CA CYS A 381 -7.98 -4.84 -1.45
C CYS A 381 -8.99 -3.78 -1.88
N PHE A 382 -8.79 -2.50 -1.53
CA PHE A 382 -9.67 -1.43 -2.01
C PHE A 382 -9.64 -1.31 -3.54
N HIS A 383 -8.45 -1.32 -4.14
CA HIS A 383 -8.33 -1.22 -5.59
C HIS A 383 -9.05 -2.36 -6.33
N PHE A 384 -8.85 -3.62 -5.90
CA PHE A 384 -9.44 -4.77 -6.59
C PHE A 384 -10.91 -5.00 -6.23
N GLU A 385 -11.26 -5.03 -4.93
CA GLU A 385 -12.61 -5.37 -4.49
C GLU A 385 -13.62 -4.23 -4.65
N VAL A 386 -13.17 -2.98 -4.68
CA VAL A 386 -14.05 -1.81 -4.79
C VAL A 386 -13.89 -1.17 -6.15
N GLU A 387 -12.71 -0.63 -6.46
CA GLU A 387 -12.53 0.18 -7.67
C GLU A 387 -12.73 -0.64 -8.96
N GLN A 388 -12.02 -1.75 -9.13
CA GLN A 388 -12.12 -2.55 -10.37
C GLN A 388 -13.47 -3.24 -10.51
N GLN A 389 -14.02 -3.76 -9.41
CA GLN A 389 -15.35 -4.38 -9.43
C GLN A 389 -16.43 -3.39 -9.88
N VAL A 390 -16.45 -2.19 -9.30
CA VAL A 390 -17.44 -1.16 -9.63
C VAL A 390 -17.26 -0.65 -11.05
N ASN A 391 -16.03 -0.33 -11.47
CA ASN A 391 -15.80 0.16 -12.83
C ASN A 391 -16.06 -0.93 -13.89
N GLY A 392 -15.72 -2.19 -13.60
CA GLY A 392 -16.03 -3.32 -14.47
C GLY A 392 -17.53 -3.46 -14.71
N LEU A 393 -18.35 -3.33 -13.68
CA LEU A 393 -19.80 -3.46 -13.81
C LEU A 393 -20.48 -2.23 -14.43
N PHE A 394 -20.14 -1.02 -13.98
CA PHE A 394 -20.87 0.19 -14.37
C PHE A 394 -20.27 0.92 -15.58
N LEU A 395 -18.97 0.75 -15.83
CA LEU A 395 -18.24 1.44 -16.91
C LEU A 395 -17.76 0.50 -18.01
N ASN A 396 -17.82 -0.83 -17.79
CA ASN A 396 -17.27 -1.85 -18.67
C ASN A 396 -15.78 -1.61 -19.01
N PHE A 397 -15.05 -0.99 -18.07
CA PHE A 397 -13.63 -0.66 -18.23
C PHE A 397 -12.92 -0.61 -16.89
N PHE A 398 -11.74 -1.21 -16.86
CA PHE A 398 -10.71 -1.05 -15.85
C PHE A 398 -9.36 -1.35 -16.52
N GLY A 399 -8.26 -0.91 -15.91
CA GLY A 399 -6.93 -1.25 -16.41
C GLY A 399 -6.66 -2.74 -16.22
N PHE A 400 -6.14 -3.43 -17.23
CA PHE A 400 -5.61 -4.78 -17.07
C PHE A 400 -4.44 -4.74 -16.08
N ASN A 401 -4.38 -5.69 -15.16
CA ASN A 401 -3.39 -5.70 -14.08
C ASN A 401 -2.04 -6.28 -14.49
N GLY A 402 -1.89 -6.63 -15.77
CA GLY A 402 -0.68 -7.25 -16.31
C GLY A 402 -0.63 -8.76 -16.13
N THR A 403 -1.54 -9.35 -15.34
CA THR A 403 -1.55 -10.77 -15.01
C THR A 403 -2.88 -11.20 -14.39
N ALA A 404 -3.10 -12.51 -14.21
CA ALA A 404 -4.32 -13.14 -13.72
C ALA A 404 -5.57 -12.76 -14.55
N GLY A 405 -5.40 -12.59 -15.86
CA GLY A 405 -6.51 -12.31 -16.77
C GLY A 405 -6.42 -13.15 -18.04
N VAL A 406 -7.58 -13.45 -18.58
CA VAL A 406 -7.77 -14.17 -19.84
C VAL A 406 -8.21 -13.17 -20.90
N TRP A 407 -7.46 -13.08 -21.98
CA TRP A 407 -7.75 -12.25 -23.14
C TRP A 407 -8.28 -13.11 -24.28
N ARG A 408 -9.29 -12.59 -24.99
CA ARG A 408 -9.59 -13.06 -26.35
C ARG A 408 -8.46 -12.59 -27.26
N ILE A 409 -7.80 -13.52 -27.96
CA ILE A 409 -6.63 -13.20 -28.80
C ILE A 409 -7.00 -12.19 -29.89
N LYS A 410 -8.16 -12.36 -30.53
CA LYS A 410 -8.71 -11.40 -31.50
C LYS A 410 -8.79 -9.97 -30.96
N ALA A 411 -9.14 -9.79 -29.67
CA ALA A 411 -9.20 -8.48 -29.05
C ALA A 411 -7.82 -7.84 -28.89
N LEU A 412 -6.79 -8.66 -28.59
CA LEU A 412 -5.40 -8.20 -28.57
C LEU A 412 -4.93 -7.79 -29.97
N GLU A 413 -5.19 -8.62 -30.98
CA GLU A 413 -4.77 -8.39 -32.36
C GLU A 413 -5.41 -7.14 -32.97
N GLU A 414 -6.73 -6.99 -32.87
CA GLU A 414 -7.45 -5.81 -33.37
C GLU A 414 -7.03 -4.52 -32.65
N SER A 415 -6.52 -4.65 -31.43
CA SER A 415 -5.98 -3.52 -30.65
C SER A 415 -4.54 -3.18 -31.00
N GLY A 416 -3.87 -3.97 -31.84
CA GLY A 416 -2.47 -3.78 -32.25
C GLY A 416 -1.44 -4.56 -31.43
N GLY A 417 -1.89 -5.52 -30.61
CA GLY A 417 -1.04 -6.40 -29.81
C GLY A 417 -0.29 -5.70 -28.67
N TRP A 418 0.73 -6.37 -28.14
CA TRP A 418 1.62 -5.83 -27.11
C TRP A 418 2.58 -4.79 -27.70
N LEU A 419 2.60 -3.58 -27.12
CA LEU A 419 3.45 -2.49 -27.58
C LEU A 419 4.52 -2.16 -26.52
N GLU A 420 5.74 -1.93 -26.99
CA GLU A 420 6.94 -1.73 -26.16
C GLU A 420 7.18 -0.26 -25.80
N ARG A 421 6.18 0.61 -26.04
CA ARG A 421 6.31 2.08 -25.97
C ARG A 421 6.23 2.66 -24.54
N THR A 422 5.90 1.85 -23.55
CA THR A 422 5.74 2.26 -22.14
C THR A 422 6.02 1.10 -21.20
N THR A 423 6.31 1.41 -19.93
CA THR A 423 6.56 0.43 -18.85
C THR A 423 5.27 -0.14 -18.24
N VAL A 424 4.10 0.31 -18.71
CA VAL A 424 2.76 -0.15 -18.32
C VAL A 424 2.03 -0.68 -19.56
N GLU A 425 2.60 -1.71 -20.18
CA GLU A 425 2.08 -2.34 -21.39
C GLU A 425 0.67 -2.90 -21.21
N ASP A 426 0.37 -3.33 -19.99
CA ASP A 426 -0.90 -3.86 -19.52
C ASP A 426 -2.03 -2.82 -19.59
N MET A 427 -1.77 -1.63 -19.09
CA MET A 427 -2.70 -0.51 -19.14
C MET A 427 -2.85 0.02 -20.57
N ASP A 428 -1.76 0.01 -21.34
CA ASP A 428 -1.76 0.46 -22.73
C ASP A 428 -2.69 -0.39 -23.61
N ILE A 429 -2.57 -1.72 -23.54
CA ILE A 429 -3.47 -2.62 -24.28
C ILE A 429 -4.91 -2.49 -23.82
N ALA A 430 -5.16 -2.34 -22.51
CA ALA A 430 -6.50 -2.18 -21.96
C ALA A 430 -7.18 -0.91 -22.49
N VAL A 431 -6.46 0.22 -22.52
CA VAL A 431 -6.99 1.47 -23.09
C VAL A 431 -7.27 1.31 -24.58
N ARG A 432 -6.34 0.73 -25.36
CA ARG A 432 -6.53 0.52 -26.80
C ARG A 432 -7.72 -0.39 -27.11
N ALA A 433 -7.84 -1.51 -26.42
CA ALA A 433 -8.97 -2.43 -26.57
C ALA A 433 -10.30 -1.76 -26.22
N HIS A 434 -10.34 -0.95 -25.16
CA HIS A 434 -11.54 -0.20 -24.81
C HIS A 434 -11.92 0.85 -25.87
N LEU A 435 -10.93 1.53 -26.47
CA LEU A 435 -11.16 2.47 -27.58
C LEU A 435 -11.68 1.78 -28.85
N ASN A 436 -11.35 0.49 -29.04
CA ASN A 436 -11.88 -0.35 -30.10
C ASN A 436 -13.25 -0.97 -29.77
N GLY A 437 -13.81 -0.68 -28.59
CA GLY A 437 -15.16 -1.11 -28.22
C GLY A 437 -15.23 -2.43 -27.46
N TRP A 438 -14.10 -3.09 -27.20
CA TRP A 438 -14.05 -4.30 -26.39
C TRP A 438 -14.50 -4.03 -24.95
N LYS A 439 -15.27 -4.97 -24.39
CA LYS A 439 -15.76 -4.93 -23.01
C LYS A 439 -14.91 -5.81 -22.11
N PHE A 440 -14.82 -5.46 -20.83
CA PHE A 440 -14.08 -6.21 -19.82
C PHE A 440 -15.00 -6.62 -18.66
N ILE A 441 -14.75 -7.79 -18.08
CA ILE A 441 -15.41 -8.28 -16.87
C ILE A 441 -14.36 -8.51 -15.78
N PHE A 442 -14.68 -8.07 -14.56
CA PHE A 442 -13.88 -8.31 -13.38
C PHE A 442 -14.56 -9.35 -12.48
N LEU A 443 -13.86 -10.45 -12.17
CA LEU A 443 -14.34 -11.55 -11.33
C LEU A 443 -13.71 -11.45 -9.94
N ASN A 444 -14.47 -10.85 -9.02
CA ASN A 444 -14.01 -10.65 -7.64
C ASN A 444 -13.88 -11.97 -6.83
N ASP A 445 -14.68 -12.98 -7.18
CA ASP A 445 -14.74 -14.25 -6.47
C ASP A 445 -13.63 -15.23 -6.89
N VAL A 446 -13.09 -15.06 -8.10
CA VAL A 446 -11.94 -15.84 -8.60
C VAL A 446 -10.66 -15.21 -8.07
N LYS A 447 -9.95 -15.93 -7.21
CA LYS A 447 -8.74 -15.44 -6.54
C LYS A 447 -7.51 -16.13 -7.13
N VAL A 448 -6.48 -15.36 -7.44
CA VAL A 448 -5.16 -15.87 -7.82
C VAL A 448 -4.14 -15.41 -6.79
N LEU A 449 -3.37 -16.36 -6.25
CA LEU A 449 -2.41 -16.09 -5.20
C LEU A 449 -1.12 -15.48 -5.77
N CYS A 450 -0.56 -14.49 -5.08
CA CYS A 450 0.72 -13.85 -5.43
C CYS A 450 1.40 -13.21 -4.22
N GLU A 451 2.59 -12.64 -4.42
CA GLU A 451 3.37 -11.95 -3.39
C GLU A 451 3.30 -10.42 -3.51
N VAL A 452 3.30 -9.74 -2.37
CA VAL A 452 3.60 -8.30 -2.30
C VAL A 452 5.07 -8.06 -1.90
N PRO A 453 5.69 -6.94 -2.32
CA PRO A 453 7.04 -6.60 -1.89
C PRO A 453 7.19 -6.54 -0.36
N GLU A 454 8.14 -7.30 0.19
CA GLU A 454 8.40 -7.33 1.65
C GLU A 454 9.31 -6.17 2.10
N SER A 455 10.11 -5.59 1.20
CA SER A 455 11.03 -4.49 1.51
C SER A 455 10.52 -3.15 0.99
N TYR A 456 10.82 -2.07 1.74
CA TYR A 456 10.42 -0.72 1.34
C TYR A 456 11.10 -0.27 0.05
N GLU A 457 12.35 -0.70 -0.22
CA GLU A 457 13.01 -0.38 -1.50
C GLU A 457 12.26 -0.99 -2.70
N ALA A 458 11.89 -2.27 -2.62
CA ALA A 458 11.15 -2.96 -3.67
C ALA A 458 9.76 -2.33 -3.86
N TYR A 459 9.06 -2.04 -2.77
CA TYR A 459 7.77 -1.35 -2.80
C TYR A 459 7.89 0.05 -3.42
N ARG A 460 8.90 0.84 -3.05
CA ARG A 460 9.12 2.20 -3.61
C ARG A 460 9.37 2.15 -5.12
N LYS A 461 10.17 1.19 -5.61
CA LYS A 461 10.42 0.98 -7.05
C LYS A 461 9.14 0.60 -7.78
N GLN A 462 8.34 -0.32 -7.21
CA GLN A 462 7.04 -0.71 -7.78
C GLN A 462 6.09 0.49 -7.86
N GLN A 463 5.93 1.23 -6.75
CA GLN A 463 5.06 2.40 -6.69
C GLN A 463 5.53 3.51 -7.64
N HIS A 464 6.84 3.67 -7.84
CA HIS A 464 7.36 4.60 -8.83
C HIS A 464 6.87 4.24 -10.23
N ARG A 465 7.06 2.99 -10.68
CA ARG A 465 6.60 2.52 -12.00
C ARG A 465 5.08 2.69 -12.16
N TRP A 466 4.31 2.34 -11.14
CA TRP A 466 2.85 2.39 -11.17
C TRP A 466 2.26 3.81 -11.17
N HIS A 467 3.06 4.85 -10.90
CA HIS A 467 2.63 6.26 -10.97
C HIS A 467 3.30 7.04 -12.10
N SER A 468 4.52 6.68 -12.50
CA SER A 468 5.19 7.29 -13.66
C SER A 468 4.64 6.77 -14.98
N GLY A 469 4.48 5.44 -15.10
CA GLY A 469 3.99 4.77 -16.31
C GLY A 469 2.64 5.33 -16.80
N PRO A 470 1.59 5.44 -15.95
CA PRO A 470 0.30 5.97 -16.38
C PRO A 470 0.35 7.41 -16.90
N MET A 471 1.24 8.26 -16.37
CA MET A 471 1.40 9.64 -16.85
C MET A 471 2.12 9.71 -18.20
N GLN A 472 3.06 8.80 -18.43
CA GLN A 472 3.65 8.63 -19.75
C GLN A 472 2.59 8.14 -20.75
N LEU A 473 1.84 7.11 -20.36
CA LEU A 473 0.78 6.53 -21.17
C LEU A 473 -0.32 7.56 -21.48
N PHE A 474 -0.70 8.39 -20.52
CA PHE A 474 -1.70 9.44 -20.72
C PHE A 474 -1.34 10.33 -21.91
N ARG A 475 -0.09 10.79 -22.00
CA ARG A 475 0.37 11.65 -23.11
C ARG A 475 0.37 10.92 -24.45
N LEU A 476 0.72 9.63 -24.46
CA LEU A 476 0.71 8.80 -25.67
C LEU A 476 -0.71 8.51 -26.16
N CYS A 477 -1.64 8.27 -25.24
CA CYS A 477 -3.02 7.88 -25.54
C CYS A 477 -3.98 9.06 -25.71
N LEU A 478 -3.69 10.23 -25.13
CA LEU A 478 -4.60 11.39 -25.17
C LEU A 478 -5.04 11.77 -26.61
N PRO A 479 -4.14 11.88 -27.61
CA PRO A 479 -4.56 12.15 -28.98
C PRO A 479 -5.47 11.05 -29.57
N ALA A 480 -5.20 9.79 -29.23
CA ALA A 480 -6.00 8.65 -29.66
C ALA A 480 -7.39 8.65 -28.99
N ILE A 481 -7.47 8.95 -27.70
CA ILE A 481 -8.73 9.05 -26.95
C ILE A 481 -9.60 10.16 -27.53
N VAL A 482 -9.03 11.34 -27.79
CA VAL A 482 -9.77 12.49 -28.35
C VAL A 482 -10.31 12.17 -29.75
N ARG A 483 -9.48 11.57 -30.62
CA ARG A 483 -9.85 11.23 -32.01
C ARG A 483 -10.70 9.96 -32.16
N SER A 484 -10.78 9.12 -31.12
CA SER A 484 -11.51 7.86 -31.18
C SER A 484 -13.01 8.06 -31.47
N LYS A 485 -13.66 7.01 -32.00
CA LYS A 485 -15.10 7.02 -32.34
C LYS A 485 -16.00 6.67 -31.14
N VAL A 486 -15.45 6.41 -29.96
CA VAL A 486 -16.24 6.08 -28.77
C VAL A 486 -17.05 7.29 -28.29
N SER A 487 -18.13 7.04 -27.55
CA SER A 487 -19.00 8.09 -26.98
C SER A 487 -18.21 9.10 -26.14
N THR A 488 -18.63 10.37 -26.16
CA THR A 488 -18.03 11.46 -25.37
C THR A 488 -17.97 11.13 -23.88
N TRP A 489 -18.97 10.42 -23.33
CA TRP A 489 -18.97 9.98 -21.94
C TRP A 489 -17.80 9.05 -21.61
N LYS A 490 -17.54 8.03 -22.45
CA LYS A 490 -16.38 7.14 -22.29
C LYS A 490 -15.06 7.90 -22.37
N LYS A 491 -14.94 8.87 -23.28
CA LYS A 491 -13.75 9.74 -23.37
C LYS A 491 -13.55 10.56 -22.09
N ALA A 492 -14.63 11.19 -21.59
CA ALA A 492 -14.60 11.97 -20.37
C ALA A 492 -14.23 11.08 -19.16
N ASN A 493 -14.79 9.88 -19.05
CA ASN A 493 -14.43 8.92 -18.02
C ASN A 493 -12.93 8.56 -18.04
N LEU A 494 -12.39 8.20 -19.21
CA LEU A 494 -10.97 7.89 -19.35
C LEU A 494 -10.06 9.07 -18.99
N ILE A 495 -10.35 10.26 -19.51
CA ILE A 495 -9.51 11.43 -19.28
C ILE A 495 -9.66 11.91 -17.84
N LEU A 496 -10.89 12.19 -17.39
CA LEU A 496 -11.15 12.85 -16.12
C LEU A 496 -11.03 11.89 -14.94
N LEU A 497 -11.69 10.74 -14.95
CA LEU A 497 -11.72 9.83 -13.80
C LEU A 497 -10.49 8.92 -13.77
N PHE A 498 -10.20 8.24 -14.87
CA PHE A 498 -9.12 7.25 -14.90
C PHE A 498 -7.71 7.88 -14.86
N PHE A 499 -7.39 8.82 -15.76
CA PHE A 499 -6.07 9.45 -15.80
C PHE A 499 -5.91 10.65 -14.87
N LEU A 500 -6.76 11.68 -14.99
CA LEU A 500 -6.56 12.91 -14.23
C LEU A 500 -6.86 12.73 -12.75
N LEU A 501 -8.05 12.29 -12.36
CA LEU A 501 -8.42 12.21 -10.95
C LEU A 501 -7.55 11.21 -10.18
N ARG A 502 -7.52 9.95 -10.65
CA ARG A 502 -6.88 8.86 -9.90
C ARG A 502 -5.36 8.78 -10.06
N LYS A 503 -4.78 9.19 -11.18
CA LYS A 503 -3.33 9.07 -11.43
C LYS A 503 -2.57 10.40 -11.33
N LEU A 504 -3.19 11.55 -11.59
CA LEU A 504 -2.56 12.87 -11.50
C LEU A 504 -2.94 13.61 -10.20
N ILE A 505 -4.23 13.85 -9.97
CA ILE A 505 -4.75 14.68 -8.87
C ILE A 505 -4.49 14.01 -7.52
N LEU A 506 -4.73 12.70 -7.40
CA LEU A 506 -4.53 11.96 -6.15
C LEU A 506 -3.11 12.13 -5.55
N PRO A 507 -2.01 11.84 -6.28
CA PRO A 507 -0.67 12.12 -5.79
C PRO A 507 -0.38 13.61 -5.58
N LEU A 508 -0.92 14.49 -6.44
CA LEU A 508 -0.70 15.94 -6.39
C LEU A 508 -1.24 16.58 -5.11
N TYR A 509 -2.52 16.38 -4.80
CA TYR A 509 -3.09 16.99 -3.59
C TYR A 509 -2.56 16.31 -2.34
N SER A 510 -2.35 14.99 -2.34
CA SER A 510 -1.89 14.28 -1.13
C SER A 510 -0.52 14.79 -0.69
N PHE A 511 0.41 14.97 -1.62
CA PHE A 511 1.72 15.54 -1.32
C PHE A 511 1.64 17.02 -0.97
N THR A 512 0.96 17.83 -1.79
CA THR A 512 0.90 19.28 -1.57
C THR A 512 0.18 19.63 -0.26
N LEU A 513 -0.94 18.99 0.05
CA LEU A 513 -1.75 19.27 1.23
C LEU A 513 -1.04 18.83 2.52
N PHE A 514 -0.62 17.56 2.62
CA PHE A 514 -0.11 17.00 3.87
C PHE A 514 1.39 17.23 4.10
N CYS A 515 2.20 17.33 3.03
CA CYS A 515 3.66 17.49 3.16
C CYS A 515 4.13 18.93 2.98
N ILE A 516 3.34 19.82 2.37
CA ILE A 516 3.73 21.23 2.13
C ILE A 516 2.80 22.20 2.87
N ILE A 517 1.50 22.20 2.56
CA ILE A 517 0.55 23.18 3.09
C ILE A 517 0.41 23.02 4.60
N LEU A 518 0.20 21.80 5.10
CA LEU A 518 0.02 21.55 6.52
C LEU A 518 1.18 22.10 7.39
N PRO A 519 2.47 21.75 7.16
CA PRO A 519 3.56 22.37 7.92
C PRO A 519 3.64 23.89 7.70
N LEU A 520 3.39 24.38 6.48
CA LEU A 520 3.42 25.82 6.18
C LEU A 520 2.37 26.62 6.98
N THR A 521 1.15 26.09 7.14
CA THR A 521 0.10 26.71 7.95
C THR A 521 0.43 26.80 9.44
N MET A 522 1.39 26.00 9.94
CA MET A 522 1.88 26.15 11.32
C MET A 522 2.82 27.35 11.50
N PHE A 523 3.52 27.75 10.44
CA PHE A 523 4.39 28.93 10.43
C PHE A 523 3.66 30.20 9.96
N VAL A 524 2.54 30.03 9.25
CA VAL A 524 1.65 31.08 8.74
C VAL A 524 0.23 30.83 9.28
N PRO A 525 -0.03 31.13 10.57
CA PRO A 525 -1.30 30.82 11.23
C PRO A 525 -2.50 31.57 10.64
N GLU A 526 -2.27 32.64 9.87
CA GLU A 526 -3.32 33.39 9.18
C GLU A 526 -3.88 32.65 7.96
N ALA A 527 -3.14 31.66 7.45
CA ALA A 527 -3.63 30.73 6.44
C ALA A 527 -4.25 29.51 7.15
N GLU A 528 -5.55 29.58 7.43
CA GLU A 528 -6.25 28.54 8.16
C GLU A 528 -6.57 27.31 7.28
N LEU A 529 -6.21 26.13 7.79
CA LEU A 529 -6.65 24.84 7.26
C LEU A 529 -7.65 24.21 8.23
N PRO A 530 -8.92 24.00 7.83
CA PRO A 530 -9.95 23.48 8.74
C PRO A 530 -9.63 22.10 9.29
N LEU A 531 -9.95 21.87 10.57
CA LEU A 531 -9.69 20.59 11.25
C LEU A 531 -10.32 19.38 10.55
N TRP A 532 -11.50 19.56 9.94
CA TRP A 532 -12.19 18.48 9.23
C TRP A 532 -11.41 18.00 8.00
N VAL A 533 -10.61 18.86 7.37
CA VAL A 533 -9.74 18.49 6.23
C VAL A 533 -8.59 17.61 6.70
N ILE A 534 -8.02 17.91 7.87
CA ILE A 534 -6.81 17.24 8.36
C ILE A 534 -7.15 15.93 9.07
N CYS A 535 -8.25 15.90 9.82
CA CYS A 535 -8.59 14.78 10.69
C CYS A 535 -9.83 14.03 10.21
N TYR A 536 -11.00 14.68 10.16
CA TYR A 536 -12.27 13.95 10.03
C TYR A 536 -12.44 13.26 8.67
N VAL A 537 -12.21 13.97 7.57
CA VAL A 537 -12.36 13.39 6.23
C VAL A 537 -11.28 12.34 5.96
N PRO A 538 -9.97 12.56 6.25
CA PRO A 538 -8.96 11.52 6.06
C PRO A 538 -9.23 10.27 6.90
N VAL A 539 -9.60 10.39 8.18
CA VAL A 539 -9.94 9.24 9.02
C VAL A 539 -11.15 8.49 8.47
N PHE A 540 -12.19 9.21 8.05
CA PHE A 540 -13.37 8.60 7.42
C PHE A 540 -13.00 7.87 6.11
N MET A 541 -12.16 8.47 5.26
CA MET A 541 -11.68 7.83 4.03
C MET A 541 -10.81 6.60 4.31
N SER A 542 -9.94 6.64 5.33
CA SER A 542 -9.18 5.47 5.76
C SER A 542 -10.08 4.35 6.27
N PHE A 543 -11.17 4.68 6.96
CA PHE A 543 -12.17 3.70 7.37
C PHE A 543 -12.83 3.04 6.16
N LEU A 544 -13.24 3.82 5.16
CA LEU A 544 -13.80 3.31 3.90
C LEU A 544 -12.82 2.38 3.16
N ASN A 545 -11.53 2.72 3.13
CA ASN A 545 -10.51 1.90 2.47
C ASN A 545 -10.28 0.55 3.16
N ILE A 546 -10.56 0.45 4.46
CA ILE A 546 -10.36 -0.78 5.25
C ILE A 546 -11.56 -1.72 5.17
N LEU A 547 -12.74 -1.24 4.74
CA LEU A 547 -13.96 -2.07 4.66
C LEU A 547 -13.77 -3.42 3.92
N PRO A 548 -12.99 -3.51 2.82
CA PRO A 548 -12.70 -4.79 2.16
C PRO A 548 -11.82 -5.73 2.99
N ALA A 549 -10.97 -5.19 3.87
CA ALA A 549 -10.01 -5.92 4.71
C ALA A 549 -10.25 -5.66 6.21
N PRO A 550 -11.36 -6.14 6.80
CA PRO A 550 -11.74 -5.79 8.18
C PRO A 550 -10.72 -6.22 9.24
N LYS A 551 -9.95 -7.29 8.97
CA LYS A 551 -8.84 -7.72 9.85
C LYS A 551 -7.74 -6.65 10.01
N SER A 552 -7.65 -5.71 9.06
CA SER A 552 -6.68 -4.62 9.08
C SER A 552 -7.14 -3.39 9.87
N PHE A 553 -8.31 -3.44 10.53
CA PHE A 553 -8.85 -2.32 11.32
C PHE A 553 -7.88 -1.73 12.37
N PRO A 554 -7.11 -2.53 13.14
CA PRO A 554 -6.12 -1.99 14.08
C PRO A 554 -5.03 -1.12 13.43
N PHE A 555 -4.85 -1.24 12.11
CA PHE A 555 -3.80 -0.56 11.35
C PHE A 555 -4.30 0.72 10.66
N ILE A 556 -5.50 1.24 10.98
CA ILE A 556 -6.05 2.44 10.33
C ILE A 556 -5.19 3.69 10.47
N VAL A 557 -4.66 3.95 11.67
CA VAL A 557 -3.78 5.09 11.92
C VAL A 557 -2.42 4.89 11.25
N PRO A 558 -1.71 3.75 11.43
CA PRO A 558 -0.50 3.46 10.67
C PRO A 558 -0.68 3.58 9.15
N TYR A 559 -1.80 3.11 8.62
CA TYR A 559 -2.15 3.20 7.20
C TYR A 559 -2.27 4.64 6.72
N LEU A 560 -3.04 5.47 7.42
CA LEU A 560 -3.20 6.89 7.08
C LEU A 560 -1.84 7.61 7.03
N LEU A 561 -1.01 7.41 8.06
CA LEU A 561 0.30 8.05 8.16
C LEU A 561 1.26 7.54 7.08
N PHE A 562 1.24 6.24 6.80
CA PHE A 562 2.09 5.63 5.77
C PHE A 562 1.70 6.07 4.36
N GLU A 563 0.41 6.16 4.04
CA GLU A 563 -0.05 6.68 2.74
C GLU A 563 0.40 8.13 2.52
N ASN A 564 0.36 8.95 3.56
CA ASN A 564 0.91 10.30 3.52
C ASN A 564 2.43 10.30 3.28
N THR A 565 3.17 9.36 3.88
CA THR A 565 4.61 9.21 3.58
C THR A 565 4.86 8.78 2.15
N MET A 566 4.08 7.84 1.64
CA MET A 566 4.17 7.38 0.25
C MET A 566 3.79 8.44 -0.78
N SER A 567 3.06 9.49 -0.38
CA SER A 567 2.68 10.58 -1.26
C SER A 567 3.90 11.26 -1.92
N VAL A 568 5.05 11.31 -1.24
CA VAL A 568 6.32 11.83 -1.79
C VAL A 568 6.82 11.00 -2.96
N THR A 569 6.83 9.67 -2.82
CA THR A 569 7.25 8.77 -3.89
C THR A 569 6.28 8.84 -5.06
N LYS A 570 4.97 8.78 -4.78
CA LYS A 570 3.90 8.82 -5.79
C LYS A 570 3.90 10.14 -6.56
N PHE A 571 4.06 11.27 -5.87
CA PHE A 571 4.16 12.60 -6.50
C PHE A 571 5.38 12.73 -7.41
N ASN A 572 6.57 12.35 -6.92
CA ASN A 572 7.79 12.39 -7.73
C ASN A 572 7.69 11.51 -8.97
N ALA A 573 7.13 10.32 -8.84
CA ALA A 573 6.90 9.40 -9.95
C ALA A 573 5.92 9.98 -10.98
N MET A 574 4.80 10.52 -10.51
CA MET A 574 3.80 11.17 -11.36
C MET A 574 4.43 12.32 -12.17
N VAL A 575 5.18 13.22 -11.51
CA VAL A 575 5.88 14.33 -12.19
C VAL A 575 6.92 13.79 -13.19
N SER A 576 7.68 12.78 -12.80
CA SER A 576 8.67 12.13 -13.68
C SER A 576 8.05 11.58 -14.96
N GLY A 577 6.91 10.89 -14.85
CA GLY A 577 6.20 10.33 -16.01
C GLY A 577 5.54 11.39 -16.88
N LEU A 578 5.03 12.47 -16.28
CA LEU A 578 4.40 13.57 -17.00
C LEU A 578 5.42 14.36 -17.84
N PHE A 579 6.64 14.55 -17.34
CA PHE A 579 7.70 15.33 -18.00
C PHE A 579 8.82 14.50 -18.66
N GLN A 580 8.65 13.17 -18.80
CA GLN A 580 9.65 12.27 -19.43
C GLN A 580 11.05 12.36 -18.82
N LEU A 581 11.17 12.45 -17.50
CA LEU A 581 12.50 12.40 -16.87
C LEU A 581 13.10 10.99 -17.07
N GLU A 582 14.43 10.87 -17.16
CA GLU A 582 15.12 9.60 -17.47
C GLU A 582 14.69 8.42 -16.59
N SER A 583 14.40 8.67 -15.30
CA SER A 583 13.88 7.67 -14.35
C SER A 583 12.51 7.08 -14.72
N SER A 584 11.78 7.67 -15.66
CA SER A 584 10.45 7.18 -16.09
C SER A 584 10.51 5.94 -17.00
N TYR A 585 11.65 5.71 -17.66
CA TYR A 585 11.85 4.57 -18.57
C TYR A 585 12.63 3.42 -17.93
N GLU A 586 13.17 3.62 -16.73
CA GLU A 586 13.97 2.60 -16.04
C GLU A 586 13.06 1.48 -15.52
N TRP A 587 13.23 0.28 -16.07
CA TRP A 587 12.56 -0.92 -15.59
C TRP A 587 13.54 -1.77 -14.78
N ILE A 588 13.19 -2.01 -13.51
CA ILE A 588 13.97 -2.86 -12.60
C ILE A 588 13.06 -3.98 -12.10
N VAL A 589 13.52 -5.23 -12.23
CA VAL A 589 12.84 -6.41 -11.70
C VAL A 589 12.62 -6.22 -10.19
N THR A 590 11.39 -6.44 -9.75
CA THR A 590 11.07 -6.39 -8.32
C THR A 590 11.39 -7.76 -7.73
N LYS A 591 12.41 -7.82 -6.86
CA LYS A 591 12.82 -9.07 -6.20
C LYS A 591 11.65 -9.73 -5.47
N LYS A 592 11.52 -11.04 -5.63
CA LYS A 592 10.51 -11.90 -5.01
C LYS A 592 11.09 -12.68 -3.84
N ALA A 593 10.24 -13.14 -2.94
CA ALA A 593 10.65 -13.82 -1.71
C ALA A 593 10.53 -15.35 -1.80
N GLY A 594 9.68 -15.89 -2.69
CA GLY A 594 9.51 -17.35 -2.87
C GLY A 594 8.52 -18.00 -1.90
N ARG A 595 7.62 -17.23 -1.30
CA ARG A 595 6.62 -17.66 -0.33
C ARG A 595 5.52 -18.51 -0.99
N SER A 596 5.33 -19.69 -0.44
CA SER A 596 4.26 -20.60 -0.81
C SER A 596 2.95 -20.26 -0.08
N SER A 597 1.81 -20.67 -0.64
CA SER A 597 0.52 -20.60 0.07
C SER A 597 0.46 -21.56 1.26
N ASP A 598 -0.37 -21.30 2.27
CA ASP A 598 -0.56 -22.23 3.41
C ASP A 598 -0.96 -23.64 2.94
N SER A 599 -1.76 -23.74 1.88
CA SER A 599 -2.12 -25.02 1.25
C SER A 599 -0.93 -25.71 0.58
N ASP A 600 -0.04 -24.96 -0.06
CA ASP A 600 1.17 -25.50 -0.67
C ASP A 600 2.21 -25.90 0.38
N LEU A 601 2.29 -25.18 1.50
CA LEU A 601 3.11 -25.57 2.65
C LEU A 601 2.60 -26.91 3.21
N LEU A 602 1.30 -27.05 3.44
CA LEU A 602 0.70 -28.31 3.88
C LEU A 602 0.87 -29.43 2.85
N ALA A 603 0.74 -29.14 1.56
CA ALA A 603 0.96 -30.12 0.50
C ALA A 603 2.45 -30.51 0.35
N ALA A 604 3.37 -29.57 0.58
CA ALA A 604 4.80 -29.80 0.61
C ALA A 604 5.18 -30.64 1.83
N GLU A 605 4.66 -30.34 3.02
CA GLU A 605 4.79 -31.15 4.24
C GLU A 605 4.24 -32.56 4.02
N GLN A 606 3.09 -32.70 3.35
CA GLN A 606 2.54 -34.01 2.98
C GLN A 606 3.39 -34.76 1.94
N ARG A 607 4.00 -34.06 0.97
CA ARG A 607 4.92 -34.65 -0.01
C ARG A 607 6.24 -35.06 0.63
N GLU A 608 6.78 -34.26 1.54
CA GLU A 608 7.95 -34.61 2.36
C GLU A 608 7.64 -35.78 3.29
N ALA A 609 6.47 -35.81 3.92
CA ALA A 609 6.04 -36.96 4.72
C ALA A 609 5.94 -38.24 3.87
N LYS A 610 5.36 -38.15 2.66
CA LYS A 610 5.26 -39.27 1.72
C LYS A 610 6.61 -39.68 1.12
N SER A 611 7.53 -38.74 0.90
CA SER A 611 8.87 -39.04 0.39
C SER A 611 9.75 -39.66 1.47
N ILE A 612 9.60 -39.26 2.73
CA ILE A 612 10.23 -39.89 3.90
C ILE A 612 9.68 -41.31 4.12
N GLU A 613 8.38 -41.54 3.89
CA GLU A 613 7.78 -42.88 3.88
C GLU A 613 8.31 -43.75 2.73
N HIS A 614 8.41 -43.21 1.50
CA HIS A 614 8.95 -43.95 0.35
C HIS A 614 10.46 -44.21 0.44
N GLN A 615 11.24 -43.31 1.07
CA GLN A 615 12.67 -43.54 1.35
C GLN A 615 12.90 -44.64 2.39
N LYS A 616 11.93 -44.94 3.26
CA LYS A 616 12.01 -46.10 4.16
C LYS A 616 11.71 -47.43 3.46
N ILE A 617 11.11 -47.41 2.26
CA ILE A 617 10.66 -48.63 1.54
C ILE A 617 11.59 -49.02 0.39
N HIS A 618 12.45 -48.12 -0.12
CA HIS A 618 13.46 -48.47 -1.14
C HIS A 618 14.90 -48.21 -0.66
N LYS A 619 15.48 -49.18 0.06
CA LYS A 619 16.94 -49.35 0.15
C LYS A 619 17.42 -50.16 -1.05
N GLY A 620 17.78 -49.48 -2.13
CA GLY A 620 18.38 -50.07 -3.31
C GLY A 620 18.42 -49.08 -4.47
N ALA A 621 19.27 -48.07 -4.37
CA ALA A 621 19.55 -47.14 -5.47
C ALA A 621 21.05 -47.21 -5.82
N SER A 622 21.36 -47.09 -7.11
CA SER A 622 22.69 -47.19 -7.73
C SER A 622 23.63 -46.07 -7.25
N GLU A 623 24.92 -46.37 -7.10
CA GLU A 623 25.96 -45.40 -6.69
C GLU A 623 26.02 -44.14 -7.59
N SER A 624 25.57 -44.25 -8.85
CA SER A 624 25.51 -43.12 -9.79
C SER A 624 24.49 -42.04 -9.39
N GLU A 625 23.34 -42.43 -8.81
CA GLU A 625 22.30 -41.49 -8.37
C GLU A 625 22.65 -40.82 -7.04
N LEU A 626 23.42 -41.52 -6.19
CA LEU A 626 23.95 -40.97 -4.94
C LEU A 626 25.01 -39.89 -5.19
N VAL A 627 25.81 -40.04 -6.25
CA VAL A 627 26.81 -39.03 -6.66
C VAL A 627 26.13 -37.78 -7.23
N GLU A 628 25.09 -37.92 -8.06
CA GLU A 628 24.29 -36.76 -8.52
C GLU A 628 23.57 -36.07 -7.37
N LEU A 629 22.99 -36.83 -6.42
CA LEU A 629 22.39 -36.29 -5.20
C LEU A 629 23.41 -35.56 -4.32
N HIS A 630 24.62 -36.07 -4.17
CA HIS A 630 25.70 -35.41 -3.45
C HIS A 630 26.13 -34.11 -4.13
N HIS A 631 26.23 -34.10 -5.46
CA HIS A 631 26.58 -32.90 -6.23
C HIS A 631 25.48 -31.82 -6.16
N PHE A 632 24.20 -32.23 -6.11
CA PHE A 632 23.08 -31.33 -5.85
C PHE A 632 23.02 -30.84 -4.39
N LYS A 633 23.46 -31.65 -3.42
CA LYS A 633 23.50 -31.30 -2.00
C LYS A 633 24.64 -30.33 -1.70
N GLU A 634 25.81 -30.53 -2.31
CA GLU A 634 26.94 -29.59 -2.26
C GLU A 634 26.59 -28.25 -2.93
N GLN A 635 25.83 -28.25 -4.03
CA GLN A 635 25.31 -27.01 -4.63
C GLN A 635 24.21 -26.32 -3.81
N LYS A 636 23.48 -27.07 -2.96
CA LYS A 636 22.51 -26.52 -2.00
C LYS A 636 23.21 -25.96 -0.74
N GLU A 637 24.30 -26.60 -0.30
CA GLU A 637 25.12 -26.13 0.82
C GLU A 637 26.04 -24.96 0.43
N SER A 638 26.35 -24.78 -0.86
CA SER A 638 27.01 -23.59 -1.40
C SER A 638 26.05 -22.43 -1.69
N ALA A 639 24.87 -22.40 -1.06
CA ALA A 639 24.03 -21.21 -1.08
C ALA A 639 24.80 -20.06 -0.40
N PRO A 640 24.91 -18.87 -1.02
CA PRO A 640 25.57 -17.75 -0.37
C PRO A 640 24.86 -17.46 0.94
N THR A 641 25.63 -17.39 2.04
CA THR A 641 25.16 -16.89 3.33
C THR A 641 24.28 -15.65 3.13
N PRO A 642 23.18 -15.48 3.87
CA PRO A 642 22.26 -14.37 3.65
C PRO A 642 23.05 -13.07 3.80
N ILE A 643 23.28 -12.39 2.68
CA ILE A 643 23.92 -11.08 2.64
C ILE A 643 23.17 -10.23 3.65
N LYS A 644 23.83 -9.85 4.75
CA LYS A 644 23.27 -8.96 5.77
C LYS A 644 22.70 -7.74 5.03
N LYS A 645 21.37 -7.60 5.00
CA LYS A 645 20.67 -6.49 4.33
C LYS A 645 21.31 -5.18 4.80
N ALA A 646 22.10 -4.54 3.94
CA ALA A 646 22.61 -3.20 4.19
C ALA A 646 21.40 -2.27 4.10
N ASN A 647 20.96 -1.74 5.24
CA ASN A 647 19.74 -0.95 5.31
C ASN A 647 20.05 0.48 4.86
N LYS A 648 19.29 0.98 3.89
CA LYS A 648 19.54 2.28 3.23
C LYS A 648 18.87 3.42 3.99
N ILE A 649 19.50 4.59 4.01
CA ILE A 649 18.93 5.82 4.57
C ILE A 649 18.30 6.65 3.46
N TYR A 650 17.01 6.98 3.59
CA TYR A 650 16.28 7.79 2.61
C TYR A 650 16.25 9.26 3.02
N LYS A 651 17.17 10.04 2.44
CA LYS A 651 17.43 11.44 2.81
C LYS A 651 16.22 12.37 2.63
N LYS A 652 15.38 12.14 1.60
CA LYS A 652 14.20 13.00 1.30
C LYS A 652 13.14 12.87 2.38
N GLU A 653 12.78 11.63 2.72
CA GLU A 653 11.84 11.27 3.77
C GLU A 653 12.35 11.75 5.13
N LEU A 654 13.65 11.61 5.40
CA LEU A 654 14.27 12.08 6.63
C LEU A 654 14.22 13.62 6.77
N THR A 655 14.45 14.36 5.69
CA THR A 655 14.38 15.84 5.71
C THR A 655 12.94 16.32 5.93
N LEU A 656 11.96 15.65 5.32
CA LEU A 656 10.54 15.91 5.58
C LEU A 656 10.15 15.53 7.01
N ALA A 657 10.72 14.45 7.58
CA ALA A 657 10.51 14.09 8.97
C ALA A 657 10.90 15.26 9.89
N PHE A 658 12.10 15.81 9.71
CA PHE A 658 12.58 16.95 10.50
C PHE A 658 11.72 18.19 10.31
N LEU A 659 11.25 18.46 9.09
CA LEU A 659 10.35 19.59 8.81
C LEU A 659 9.03 19.46 9.58
N LEU A 660 8.39 18.29 9.50
CA LEU A 660 7.12 18.02 10.18
C LEU A 660 7.28 18.03 11.70
N LEU A 661 8.38 17.49 12.22
CA LEU A 661 8.71 17.57 13.64
C LEU A 661 8.94 19.01 14.09
N THR A 662 9.60 19.84 13.28
CA THR A 662 9.80 21.28 13.56
C THR A 662 8.45 22.01 13.60
N ALA A 663 7.58 21.73 12.63
CA ALA A 663 6.21 22.26 12.60
C ALA A 663 5.38 21.78 13.81
N SER A 664 5.59 20.55 14.29
CA SER A 664 4.93 20.05 15.51
C SER A 664 5.35 20.85 16.75
N VAL A 665 6.64 21.13 16.92
CA VAL A 665 7.13 21.96 18.04
C VAL A 665 6.53 23.37 17.97
N ARG A 666 6.44 23.95 16.76
CA ARG A 666 5.78 25.24 16.57
C ARG A 666 4.30 25.22 16.93
N SER A 667 3.59 24.16 16.55
CA SER A 667 2.17 23.96 16.86
C SER A 667 1.93 23.86 18.37
N LEU A 668 2.85 23.18 19.08
CA LEU A 668 2.83 23.09 20.55
C LEU A 668 2.96 24.47 21.22
N LEU A 669 3.86 25.33 20.72
CA LEU A 669 4.00 26.71 21.19
C LEU A 669 2.74 27.56 20.93
N SER A 670 1.97 27.22 19.90
CA SER A 670 0.75 27.93 19.49
C SER A 670 -0.52 27.47 20.21
N ALA A 671 -0.45 26.50 21.12
CA ALA A 671 -1.59 25.82 21.75
C ALA A 671 -2.61 25.18 20.78
N GLN A 672 -2.19 24.82 19.56
CA GLN A 672 -3.04 24.14 18.56
C GLN A 672 -3.01 22.62 18.77
N GLY A 673 -3.68 22.15 19.83
CA GLY A 673 -3.52 20.79 20.36
C GLY A 673 -3.65 19.64 19.36
N VAL A 674 -4.62 19.66 18.44
CA VAL A 674 -4.84 18.53 17.51
C VAL A 674 -3.82 18.50 16.36
N HIS A 675 -3.41 19.67 15.86
CA HIS A 675 -2.41 19.77 14.80
C HIS A 675 -1.05 19.25 15.26
N PHE A 676 -0.70 19.50 16.54
CA PHE A 676 0.49 18.97 17.17
C PHE A 676 0.58 17.43 17.06
N TYR A 677 -0.45 16.73 17.52
CA TYR A 677 -0.43 15.25 17.52
C TYR A 677 -0.31 14.69 16.10
N PHE A 678 -1.08 15.23 15.15
CA PHE A 678 -1.01 14.77 13.77
C PHE A 678 0.39 14.97 13.17
N LEU A 679 0.97 16.16 13.32
CA LEU A 679 2.31 16.48 12.81
C LEU A 679 3.40 15.66 13.49
N LEU A 680 3.28 15.43 14.79
CA LEU A 680 4.21 14.60 15.55
C LEU A 680 4.20 13.16 15.03
N PHE A 681 3.02 12.52 14.97
CA PHE A 681 2.90 11.15 14.49
C PHE A 681 3.32 11.02 13.02
N GLN A 682 2.94 11.97 12.17
CA GLN A 682 3.36 12.01 10.77
C GLN A 682 4.88 12.16 10.65
N GLY A 683 5.49 13.08 11.40
CA GLY A 683 6.94 13.27 11.43
C GLY A 683 7.70 12.02 11.90
N VAL A 684 7.19 11.33 12.92
CA VAL A 684 7.73 10.04 13.39
C VAL A 684 7.59 8.97 12.30
N THR A 685 6.46 8.86 11.61
CA THR A 685 6.32 7.88 10.51
C THR A 685 7.31 8.15 9.38
N PHE A 686 7.50 9.41 8.97
CA PHE A 686 8.53 9.78 8.00
C PHE A 686 9.95 9.43 8.47
N LEU A 687 10.23 9.58 9.77
CA LEU A 687 11.51 9.17 10.36
C LEU A 687 11.71 7.65 10.27
N LEU A 688 10.70 6.86 10.66
CA LEU A 688 10.74 5.40 10.62
C LEU A 688 10.97 4.88 9.19
N VAL A 689 10.23 5.44 8.22
CA VAL A 689 10.38 5.10 6.80
C VAL A 689 11.74 5.57 6.26
N GLY A 690 12.19 6.78 6.63
CA GLY A 690 13.48 7.32 6.25
C GLY A 690 14.68 6.49 6.73
N LEU A 691 14.50 5.76 7.83
CA LEU A 691 15.47 4.84 8.42
C LEU A 691 15.27 3.36 8.02
N ASP A 692 14.33 3.09 7.10
CA ASP A 692 14.02 1.75 6.57
C ASP A 692 13.52 0.73 7.62
N LEU A 693 12.84 1.19 8.67
CA LEU A 693 12.39 0.34 9.79
C LEU A 693 11.04 -0.36 9.53
N ILE A 694 10.32 0.00 8.47
CA ILE A 694 8.94 -0.49 8.22
C ILE A 694 8.86 -1.90 7.62
N GLY A 695 9.92 -2.33 6.93
CA GLY A 695 10.02 -3.65 6.31
C GLY A 695 10.63 -4.71 7.22
N GLU A 696 11.01 -4.37 8.46
CA GLU A 696 11.51 -5.34 9.42
C GLU A 696 10.37 -6.24 9.90
N GLN A 697 10.65 -7.55 10.00
CA GLN A 697 9.74 -8.49 10.62
C GLN A 697 9.53 -8.08 12.07
N MET A 698 8.27 -8.02 12.51
CA MET A 698 7.96 -7.94 13.93
C MET A 698 8.21 -9.34 14.48
N SER A 699 9.38 -9.56 15.09
CA SER A 699 9.73 -10.83 15.75
C SER A 699 8.83 -11.11 16.94
#